data_AF-A0A853IFA5-F1
#
_entry.id   AF-A0A853IFA5-F1
#
_cell.length_a   1.000
_cell.length_b   1.000
_cell.length_c   1.000
_cell.angle_alpha   90.00
_cell.angle_beta   90.00
_cell.angle_gamma   90.00
#
_symmetry.space_group_name_H-M   'P 1'
#
loop_
_entity.id
_entity.type
_entity.pdbx_description
1 polymer ?
#
loop_
_entity_poly.entity_id
_entity_poly.type
_entity_poly.pdbx_seq_one_letter_code
_entity_poly.pdbx_strand_id
1 'polypeptide(L)'
;MKNVQFCLFTLLLLPFFSCYASSEEETTSSETESTTSASNQSSAIEHINSKDFTLKRPNDNCQLRLPYLRYSPDEQITLQSESLSCQDGYLSGKGKVALVDGKGNTLETFHGFFKRGFVFFNSKLQSFPIIARRNQFEEEQLVVELPPIVTDNDENLPVYAILAQSENRWSVLNPTLVVVSTDDTISKRQIQKIVTNAKTRVKALSASDHFQIYLVTKLAFNQPLVENAIYQGAIKLSNEPGSIERTTEKWFAEEEQRLKDQAHYRQQQLFNIPATRYEEIETGIIDAASPDLLYSAEWENTGPAGYQFLPFDVAGWLPDLDNEEIITSKQAKQYTLYNVAETCSISLPKLKGLAEPQGPISATNLPCRNNQFYGGGSLKLNDQKTTITGFFYQGMPFSDDLINGYPLAYRFNTKSQAMLAVYIGSTPWLATHYYALLAFDKQALVFNTTPIKVAAITEDARWYTDPTLEGLMVEEAARLIDQFSQGKLSEISLIGYGLFRFPVPEQNLLHYQTHLQKEENQWIQVANSTTNHVVIRYQQQQVRLTNMQKDWGMLKQANFYQKINYLHKEFLFEDTPMELAAASLITGKPWAGSTVVHVNNLQGLDASTDWPYPIKLESGGHIDSEGWYIIKGRVSAEELANSLLPKPIISVTEAIACEEDQCNEYNNIINLVRQKYNELEWSPKENQ
;
A
#
# COMPACT_ATOMS: atom_id res chain seq x y z
N MET A 1 -20.90 26.43 -50.27
CA MET A 1 -20.39 27.66 -50.92
C MET A 1 -20.22 28.72 -49.84
N LYS A 2 -19.22 29.59 -50.04
CA LYS A 2 -18.52 30.44 -49.06
C LYS A 2 -19.37 31.52 -48.35
N ASN A 3 -18.71 32.08 -47.31
CA ASN A 3 -18.88 33.39 -46.63
C ASN A 3 -19.65 33.27 -45.29
N VAL A 4 -19.08 33.40 -44.09
CA VAL A 4 -18.02 34.28 -43.51
C VAL A 4 -18.33 35.78 -43.61
N GLN A 5 -18.71 36.39 -42.48
CA GLN A 5 -18.22 37.67 -41.90
C GLN A 5 -19.11 37.98 -40.67
N PHE A 6 -18.65 37.93 -39.41
CA PHE A 6 -17.75 38.83 -38.68
C PHE A 6 -18.15 40.32 -38.70
N CYS A 7 -18.70 40.82 -37.59
CA CYS A 7 -18.13 41.90 -36.74
C CYS A 7 -19.12 42.23 -35.60
N LEU A 8 -18.78 42.14 -34.31
CA LEU A 8 -17.82 42.88 -33.46
C LEU A 8 -18.42 44.18 -32.87
N PHE A 9 -18.47 44.21 -31.51
CA PHE A 9 -18.50 45.36 -30.59
C PHE A 9 -19.75 46.26 -30.65
N THR A 10 -20.34 46.79 -29.57
CA THR A 10 -19.81 47.30 -28.29
C THR A 10 -21.05 47.58 -27.39
N LEU A 11 -21.03 47.13 -26.13
CA LEU A 11 -21.04 47.96 -24.90
C LEU A 11 -22.40 48.52 -24.41
N LEU A 12 -22.63 48.24 -23.12
CA LEU A 12 -23.25 49.12 -22.09
C LEU A 12 -24.72 49.50 -22.23
N LEU A 13 -25.59 48.80 -21.46
CA LEU A 13 -26.18 49.30 -20.19
C LEU A 13 -27.44 48.50 -19.84
N LEU A 14 -27.37 47.75 -18.74
CA LEU A 14 -28.51 47.41 -17.88
C LEU A 14 -29.14 48.72 -17.37
N PRO A 15 -30.47 48.80 -17.09
CA PRO A 15 -31.00 48.15 -15.88
C PRO A 15 -32.38 47.48 -15.98
N PHE A 16 -32.56 46.53 -15.05
CA PHE A 16 -33.75 46.24 -14.24
C PHE A 16 -35.13 46.22 -14.92
N PHE A 17 -35.76 45.06 -15.01
CA PHE A 17 -36.81 44.63 -14.05
C PHE A 17 -37.33 43.23 -14.40
N SER A 18 -37.45 42.41 -13.36
CA SER A 18 -38.08 41.10 -13.34
C SER A 18 -39.61 41.22 -13.40
N CYS A 19 -40.28 40.25 -14.04
CA CYS A 19 -41.51 39.54 -13.64
C CYS A 19 -42.08 38.81 -14.89
N TYR A 20 -42.24 37.49 -14.86
CA TYR A 20 -43.52 36.78 -14.54
C TYR A 20 -44.71 37.37 -15.34
N ALA A 21 -45.51 36.65 -16.14
CA ALA A 21 -45.78 35.22 -16.25
C ALA A 21 -46.59 34.95 -17.54
N SER A 22 -46.65 33.67 -17.92
CA SER A 22 -47.85 32.93 -18.37
C SER A 22 -48.72 33.46 -19.51
N SER A 23 -48.78 32.69 -20.60
CA SER A 23 -50.02 32.12 -21.15
C SER A 23 -49.60 31.13 -22.25
N GLU A 24 -49.76 29.82 -22.06
CA GLU A 24 -50.97 29.10 -22.48
C GLU A 24 -51.29 29.32 -23.96
N GLU A 25 -51.15 28.26 -24.76
CA GLU A 25 -52.32 27.78 -25.50
C GLU A 25 -52.20 26.28 -25.76
N GLU A 26 -53.21 25.61 -25.24
CA GLU A 26 -53.55 24.22 -25.39
C GLU A 26 -53.83 23.87 -26.86
N THR A 27 -53.63 22.61 -27.23
CA THR A 27 -54.66 21.94 -28.02
C THR A 27 -54.79 20.49 -27.59
N THR A 28 -56.05 20.18 -27.34
CA THR A 28 -56.66 19.04 -26.71
C THR A 28 -56.82 17.83 -27.63
N SER A 29 -56.96 16.66 -26.99
CA SER A 29 -57.81 15.50 -27.31
C SER A 29 -57.03 14.20 -27.09
N SER A 30 -57.52 13.14 -26.46
CA SER A 30 -58.86 12.81 -25.93
C SER A 30 -58.72 11.64 -24.94
N GLU A 31 -59.69 11.53 -24.05
CA GLU A 31 -59.85 10.57 -22.95
C GLU A 31 -60.00 9.11 -23.42
N THR A 32 -59.52 8.12 -22.64
CA THR A 32 -60.39 7.23 -21.83
C THR A 32 -59.62 6.28 -20.90
N GLU A 33 -60.08 6.28 -19.64
CA GLU A 33 -60.20 5.19 -18.64
C GLU A 33 -59.00 4.51 -17.97
N SER A 34 -58.78 4.97 -16.73
CA SER A 34 -58.48 4.26 -15.48
C SER A 34 -58.15 2.76 -15.50
N THR A 35 -56.99 2.42 -14.93
CA THR A 35 -56.91 1.39 -13.87
C THR A 35 -55.72 1.65 -12.96
N THR A 36 -56.00 1.55 -11.67
CA THR A 36 -55.10 1.55 -10.51
C THR A 36 -53.84 0.70 -10.67
N SER A 37 -52.68 1.25 -10.31
CA SER A 37 -51.76 0.57 -9.38
C SER A 37 -50.73 1.56 -8.83
N ALA A 38 -50.60 1.56 -7.51
CA ALA A 38 -49.56 2.26 -6.78
C ALA A 38 -48.18 1.68 -7.14
N SER A 39 -47.26 2.52 -7.62
CA SER A 39 -45.84 2.17 -7.65
C SER A 39 -45.14 2.86 -6.49
N ASN A 40 -44.82 2.04 -5.48
CA ASN A 40 -43.94 2.34 -4.36
C ASN A 40 -42.66 3.04 -4.84
N GLN A 41 -42.45 4.30 -4.42
CA GLN A 41 -41.16 4.96 -4.56
C GLN A 41 -40.20 4.43 -3.51
N SER A 42 -39.19 3.70 -3.98
CA SER A 42 -38.05 3.17 -3.23
C SER A 42 -37.18 4.29 -2.67
N SER A 43 -36.84 4.25 -1.37
CA SER A 43 -35.79 5.07 -0.77
C SER A 43 -34.41 4.58 -1.24
N ALA A 44 -33.79 5.30 -2.18
CA ALA A 44 -32.51 4.91 -2.76
C ALA A 44 -31.35 5.10 -1.76
N ILE A 45 -30.73 3.98 -1.37
CA ILE A 45 -29.37 3.95 -0.79
C ILE A 45 -28.42 4.35 -1.93
N GLU A 46 -27.77 5.51 -1.84
CA GLU A 46 -26.78 5.95 -2.82
C GLU A 46 -25.37 5.62 -2.32
N HIS A 47 -24.66 4.78 -3.08
CA HIS A 47 -23.23 4.55 -2.90
C HIS A 47 -22.44 5.67 -3.61
N ILE A 48 -21.77 6.54 -2.86
CA ILE A 48 -20.95 7.63 -3.42
C ILE A 48 -19.50 7.42 -2.99
N ASN A 49 -18.68 6.74 -3.81
CA ASN A 49 -17.20 6.67 -3.90
C ASN A 49 -16.28 6.91 -2.67
N SER A 50 -16.84 6.79 -1.47
CA SER A 50 -16.26 6.67 -0.15
C SER A 50 -17.26 5.79 0.60
N LYS A 51 -16.82 4.88 1.47
CA LYS A 51 -17.67 3.82 2.07
C LYS A 51 -18.75 4.33 3.06
N ASP A 52 -19.38 5.48 2.80
CA ASP A 52 -20.54 5.96 3.55
C ASP A 52 -21.81 5.28 3.07
N PHE A 53 -22.56 4.73 4.01
CA PHE A 53 -23.99 4.51 3.80
C PHE A 53 -24.72 5.79 4.10
N THR A 54 -25.27 6.41 3.06
CA THR A 54 -26.12 7.59 3.21
C THR A 54 -27.58 7.16 3.22
N LEU A 55 -28.24 7.37 4.36
CA LEU A 55 -29.68 7.12 4.51
C LEU A 55 -30.44 8.43 4.44
N LYS A 56 -31.48 8.46 3.61
CA LYS A 56 -32.32 9.65 3.38
C LYS A 56 -33.60 9.54 4.20
N ARG A 57 -33.93 10.59 4.95
CA ARG A 57 -35.24 10.73 5.60
C ARG A 57 -36.31 10.90 4.50
N PRO A 58 -37.38 10.09 4.47
CA PRO A 58 -38.34 10.08 3.36
C PRO A 58 -39.02 11.42 3.09
N ASN A 59 -39.25 12.22 4.14
CA ASN A 59 -40.09 13.41 4.06
C ASN A 59 -39.37 14.65 3.51
N ASP A 60 -38.05 14.72 3.61
CA ASP A 60 -37.27 15.92 3.27
C ASP A 60 -35.86 15.64 2.75
N ASN A 61 -35.58 14.38 2.39
CA ASN A 61 -34.29 13.93 1.84
C ASN A 61 -33.07 14.22 2.73
N CYS A 62 -33.27 14.48 4.02
CA CYS A 62 -32.18 14.79 4.93
C CYS A 62 -31.34 13.56 5.23
N GLN A 63 -30.03 13.74 5.09
CA GLN A 63 -29.08 12.64 5.05
C GLN A 63 -28.46 12.36 6.42
N LEU A 64 -28.44 11.08 6.79
CA LEU A 64 -27.59 10.52 7.83
C LEU A 64 -26.43 9.80 7.14
N ARG A 65 -25.22 10.00 7.66
CA ARG A 65 -24.02 9.30 7.20
C ARG A 65 -23.60 8.28 8.24
N LEU A 66 -23.65 7.02 7.85
CA LEU A 66 -23.19 5.92 8.68
C LEU A 66 -21.91 5.32 8.08
N PRO A 67 -20.86 5.14 8.90
CA PRO A 67 -19.62 4.53 8.43
C PRO A 67 -19.80 3.04 8.06
N TYR A 68 -20.77 2.37 8.69
CA TYR A 68 -21.07 0.98 8.44
C TYR A 68 -22.56 0.68 8.64
N LEU A 69 -23.13 -0.10 7.73
CA LEU A 69 -24.47 -0.66 7.85
C LEU A 69 -24.35 -2.15 8.21
N ARG A 70 -24.97 -2.56 9.33
CA ARG A 70 -25.08 -3.98 9.73
C ARG A 70 -26.13 -4.77 8.91
N TYR A 71 -26.85 -4.08 8.02
CA TYR A 71 -28.05 -4.59 7.36
C TYR A 71 -27.82 -4.67 5.84
N SER A 72 -28.50 -5.60 5.17
CA SER A 72 -28.35 -5.79 3.72
C SER A 72 -28.90 -4.59 2.94
N PRO A 73 -28.29 -4.17 1.81
CA PRO A 73 -28.83 -3.15 0.93
C PRO A 73 -30.25 -3.46 0.41
N ASP A 74 -30.65 -4.75 0.43
CA ASP A 74 -31.94 -5.22 -0.05
C ASP A 74 -33.08 -5.04 0.98
N GLU A 75 -32.76 -4.67 2.23
CA GLU A 75 -33.77 -4.37 3.25
C GLU A 75 -34.26 -2.92 3.10
N GLN A 76 -35.59 -2.73 3.03
CA GLN A 76 -36.16 -1.38 3.06
C GLN A 76 -35.95 -0.77 4.45
N ILE A 77 -34.96 0.11 4.56
CA ILE A 77 -34.64 0.82 5.80
C ILE A 77 -35.04 2.29 5.64
N THR A 78 -35.86 2.76 6.57
CA THR A 78 -36.30 4.15 6.66
C THR A 78 -35.72 4.84 7.88
N LEU A 79 -35.52 6.14 7.76
CA LEU A 79 -34.96 6.96 8.84
C LEU A 79 -36.06 7.76 9.52
N GLN A 80 -36.22 7.57 10.82
CA GLN A 80 -37.05 8.41 11.69
C GLN A 80 -36.15 9.22 12.61
N SER A 81 -36.52 10.46 12.90
CA SER A 81 -35.70 11.34 13.74
C SER A 81 -36.56 12.28 14.57
N GLU A 82 -36.12 12.54 15.79
CA GLU A 82 -36.77 13.43 16.74
C GLU A 82 -35.82 14.58 17.10
N SER A 83 -36.36 15.80 17.12
CA SER A 83 -35.64 17.02 17.54
C SER A 83 -34.39 17.36 16.73
N LEU A 84 -34.28 16.89 15.48
CA LEU A 84 -33.18 17.21 14.55
C LEU A 84 -33.65 18.08 13.39
N SER A 85 -32.87 19.11 13.07
CA SER A 85 -33.07 19.95 11.89
C SER A 85 -32.28 19.41 10.70
N CYS A 86 -32.60 19.91 9.52
CA CYS A 86 -31.86 19.62 8.31
C CYS A 86 -31.05 20.85 7.90
N GLN A 87 -29.73 20.72 7.89
CA GLN A 87 -28.80 21.78 7.52
C GLN A 87 -27.90 21.27 6.40
N ASP A 88 -27.83 22.02 5.30
CA ASP A 88 -27.05 21.66 4.11
C ASP A 88 -27.36 20.26 3.54
N GLY A 89 -28.61 19.81 3.68
CA GLY A 89 -29.07 18.49 3.26
C GLY A 89 -28.77 17.34 4.23
N TYR A 90 -28.24 17.64 5.42
CA TYR A 90 -27.87 16.64 6.43
C TYR A 90 -28.57 16.86 7.77
N LEU A 91 -28.74 15.78 8.53
CA LEU A 91 -29.23 15.85 9.90
C LEU A 91 -28.25 16.61 10.80
N SER A 92 -28.78 17.56 11.57
CA SER A 92 -28.02 18.46 12.44
C SER A 92 -28.78 18.76 13.74
N GLY A 93 -28.04 18.95 14.83
CA GLY A 93 -28.59 19.30 16.15
C GLY A 93 -28.56 18.17 17.18
N LYS A 94 -29.10 18.41 18.37
CA LYS A 94 -29.20 17.41 19.43
C LYS A 94 -30.54 16.69 19.33
N GLY A 95 -30.52 15.37 19.24
CA GLY A 95 -31.74 14.62 19.07
C GLY A 95 -31.51 13.11 18.99
N LYS A 96 -32.47 12.44 18.36
CA LYS A 96 -32.50 10.98 18.22
C LYS A 96 -32.77 10.63 16.77
N VAL A 97 -32.11 9.59 16.27
CA VAL A 97 -32.42 8.96 14.98
C VAL A 97 -32.66 7.48 15.21
N ALA A 98 -33.76 6.95 14.67
CA ALA A 98 -34.06 5.53 14.63
C ALA A 98 -34.02 5.04 13.18
N LEU A 99 -33.33 3.92 12.95
CA LEU A 99 -33.42 3.15 11.72
C LEU A 99 -34.59 2.17 11.88
N VAL A 100 -35.49 2.16 10.91
CA VAL A 100 -36.74 1.40 10.97
C VAL A 100 -36.87 0.54 9.70
N ASP A 101 -37.17 -0.75 9.86
CA ASP A 101 -37.38 -1.66 8.73
C ASP A 101 -38.69 -1.37 7.99
N GLY A 102 -38.91 -2.03 6.84
CA GLY A 102 -40.13 -1.92 6.05
C GLY A 102 -41.41 -2.40 6.76
N LYS A 103 -41.30 -2.99 7.96
CA LYS A 103 -42.41 -3.43 8.82
C LYS A 103 -42.66 -2.48 9.98
N GLY A 104 -41.87 -1.41 10.13
CA GLY A 104 -42.02 -0.45 11.22
C GLY A 104 -41.25 -0.81 12.51
N ASN A 105 -40.43 -1.87 12.51
CA ASN A 105 -39.61 -2.23 13.67
C ASN A 105 -38.35 -1.37 13.74
N THR A 106 -38.01 -0.91 14.94
CA THR A 106 -36.76 -0.18 15.16
C THR A 106 -35.58 -1.15 15.16
N LEU A 107 -34.68 -0.97 14.20
CA LEU A 107 -33.45 -1.76 14.03
C LEU A 107 -32.32 -1.22 14.90
N GLU A 108 -32.10 0.09 14.87
CA GLU A 108 -31.04 0.74 15.62
C GLU A 108 -31.45 2.16 16.00
N THR A 109 -30.95 2.66 17.14
CA THR A 109 -31.23 4.01 17.59
C THR A 109 -29.95 4.74 17.99
N PHE A 110 -29.77 5.91 17.38
CA PHE A 110 -28.69 6.83 17.66
C PHE A 110 -29.20 7.98 18.50
N HIS A 111 -28.65 8.12 19.70
CA HIS A 111 -28.85 9.28 20.56
C HIS A 111 -27.57 10.11 20.60
N GLY A 112 -27.69 11.42 20.41
CA GLY A 112 -26.53 12.29 20.53
C GLY A 112 -26.69 13.61 19.83
N PHE A 113 -25.55 14.13 19.40
CA PHE A 113 -25.47 15.34 18.60
C PHE A 113 -25.10 14.98 17.16
N PHE A 114 -25.76 15.61 16.20
CA PHE A 114 -25.60 15.36 14.78
C PHE A 114 -25.01 16.61 14.12
N LYS A 115 -24.02 16.43 13.26
CA LYS A 115 -23.42 17.51 12.47
C LYS A 115 -22.99 16.99 11.10
N ARG A 116 -23.51 17.62 10.03
CA ARG A 116 -23.33 17.15 8.64
C ARG A 116 -23.67 15.65 8.47
N GLY A 117 -24.66 15.16 9.22
CA GLY A 117 -25.14 13.78 9.14
C GLY A 117 -24.33 12.77 9.96
N PHE A 118 -23.23 13.17 10.60
CA PHE A 118 -22.44 12.32 11.49
C PHE A 118 -22.97 12.36 12.92
N VAL A 119 -22.87 11.23 13.64
CA VAL A 119 -23.33 11.08 15.02
C VAL A 119 -22.17 11.20 16.01
N PHE A 120 -22.35 12.00 17.06
CA PHE A 120 -21.38 12.23 18.13
C PHE A 120 -21.99 11.97 19.51
N PHE A 121 -21.18 11.43 20.43
CA PHE A 121 -21.58 11.21 21.82
C PHE A 121 -21.79 12.50 22.63
N ASN A 122 -21.20 13.63 22.19
CA ASN A 122 -21.20 14.89 22.94
C ASN A 122 -21.54 16.09 22.05
N SER A 123 -22.39 16.99 22.54
CA SER A 123 -22.83 18.20 21.85
C SER A 123 -21.80 19.34 21.83
N LYS A 124 -20.70 19.24 22.58
CA LYS A 124 -19.64 20.28 22.60
C LYS A 124 -18.91 20.47 21.26
N LEU A 125 -19.05 19.54 20.32
CA LEU A 125 -18.50 19.65 18.96
C LEU A 125 -19.24 20.67 18.07
N GLN A 126 -20.36 21.22 18.52
CA GLN A 126 -21.14 22.21 17.76
C GLN A 126 -20.27 23.37 17.28
N SER A 127 -19.34 23.85 18.11
CA SER A 127 -18.51 25.03 17.87
C SER A 127 -17.28 24.84 16.99
N PHE A 128 -16.94 23.61 16.58
CA PHE A 128 -15.69 23.34 15.87
C PHE A 128 -15.93 22.84 14.45
N PRO A 129 -15.25 23.37 13.41
CA PRO A 129 -15.44 22.94 12.04
C PRO A 129 -14.79 21.57 11.79
N ILE A 130 -15.47 20.74 11.00
CA ILE A 130 -14.94 19.48 10.49
C ILE A 130 -14.22 19.81 9.18
N ILE A 131 -12.90 19.61 9.14
CA ILE A 131 -12.06 20.07 8.03
C ILE A 131 -11.59 18.94 7.10
N ALA A 132 -11.49 17.71 7.60
CA ALA A 132 -11.07 16.57 6.79
C ALA A 132 -11.58 15.24 7.35
N ARG A 133 -11.59 14.22 6.50
CA ARG A 133 -11.81 12.81 6.83
C ARG A 133 -10.69 11.99 6.22
N ARG A 134 -10.17 11.03 6.97
CA ARG A 134 -9.08 10.15 6.55
C ARG A 134 -9.51 8.69 6.61
N ASN A 135 -9.08 7.90 5.64
CA ASN A 135 -9.11 6.44 5.71
C ASN A 135 -7.67 5.97 5.95
N GLN A 136 -7.41 5.37 7.11
CA GLN A 136 -6.09 4.86 7.46
C GLN A 136 -6.23 3.41 7.91
N PHE A 137 -5.67 2.47 7.14
CA PHE A 137 -5.62 1.04 7.51
C PHE A 137 -6.96 0.45 7.99
N GLU A 138 -8.03 0.68 7.21
CA GLU A 138 -9.42 0.24 7.50
C GLU A 138 -10.14 0.99 8.65
N GLU A 139 -9.48 1.90 9.37
CA GLU A 139 -10.10 2.78 10.36
C GLU A 139 -10.31 4.18 9.77
N GLU A 140 -11.55 4.68 9.84
CA GLU A 140 -11.86 6.04 9.44
C GLU A 140 -11.61 7.02 10.59
N GLN A 141 -11.03 8.17 10.28
CA GLN A 141 -10.70 9.23 11.23
C GLN A 141 -11.33 10.55 10.79
N LEU A 142 -11.87 11.29 11.75
CA LEU A 142 -12.45 12.62 11.52
C LEU A 142 -11.52 13.70 12.08
N VAL A 143 -11.21 14.71 11.26
CA VAL A 143 -10.34 15.83 11.67
C VAL A 143 -11.17 17.07 11.94
N VAL A 144 -11.03 17.58 13.16
CA VAL A 144 -11.72 18.77 13.67
C VAL A 144 -10.69 19.84 13.99
N GLU A 145 -10.91 21.06 13.53
CA GLU A 145 -10.03 22.18 13.86
C GLU A 145 -10.40 22.76 15.23
N LEU A 146 -9.38 23.00 16.07
CA LEU A 146 -9.53 23.60 17.38
C LEU A 146 -8.96 25.03 17.41
N PRO A 147 -9.38 25.87 18.38
CA PRO A 147 -8.80 27.18 18.55
C PRO A 147 -7.29 27.08 18.79
N PRO A 148 -6.49 27.95 18.16
CA PRO A 148 -5.04 27.87 18.21
C PRO A 148 -4.52 27.97 19.64
N ILE A 149 -3.32 27.44 19.87
CA ILE A 149 -2.58 27.61 21.12
C ILE A 149 -1.69 28.83 20.99
N VAL A 150 -1.92 29.83 21.85
CA VAL A 150 -1.07 31.02 21.95
C VAL A 150 0.15 30.65 22.80
N THR A 151 1.35 30.95 22.29
CA THR A 151 2.60 30.80 23.03
C THR A 151 3.08 32.15 23.58
N ASP A 152 4.17 32.15 24.37
CA ASP A 152 4.73 33.36 24.98
C ASP A 152 5.25 34.38 23.97
N ASN A 153 5.47 33.97 22.72
CA ASN A 153 5.90 34.83 21.62
C ASN A 153 4.71 35.37 20.83
N ASP A 154 3.48 35.25 21.35
CA ASP A 154 2.21 35.58 20.67
C ASP A 154 1.97 34.83 19.36
N GLU A 155 2.68 33.72 19.14
CA GLU A 155 2.43 32.85 17.99
C GLU A 155 1.19 31.98 18.22
N ASN A 156 0.28 32.02 17.24
CA ASN A 156 -0.91 31.18 17.18
C ASN A 156 -0.58 29.87 16.50
N LEU A 157 -0.36 28.82 17.29
CA LEU A 157 -0.12 27.47 16.77
C LEU A 157 -1.44 26.82 16.35
N PRO A 158 -1.64 26.45 15.08
CA PRO A 158 -2.81 25.69 14.65
C PRO A 158 -2.90 24.36 15.39
N VAL A 159 -4.13 23.97 15.75
CA VAL A 159 -4.41 22.73 16.48
C VAL A 159 -5.52 21.96 15.81
N TYR A 160 -5.29 20.68 15.57
CA TYR A 160 -6.26 19.75 14.99
C TYR A 160 -6.51 18.60 15.95
N ALA A 161 -7.75 18.13 16.04
CA ALA A 161 -8.13 16.93 16.75
C ALA A 161 -8.54 15.84 15.76
N ILE A 162 -7.89 14.69 15.87
CA ILE A 162 -8.22 13.47 15.16
C ILE A 162 -9.09 12.62 16.08
N LEU A 163 -10.30 12.34 15.63
CA LEU A 163 -11.31 11.57 16.34
C LEU A 163 -11.40 10.17 15.76
N ALA A 164 -11.40 9.17 16.64
CA ALA A 164 -11.59 7.77 16.28
C ALA A 164 -13.08 7.42 16.27
N GLN A 165 -13.43 6.43 15.46
CA GLN A 165 -14.76 5.87 15.37
C GLN A 165 -14.96 4.76 16.41
N SER A 166 -16.16 4.69 17.01
CA SER A 166 -16.62 3.57 17.82
C SER A 166 -18.12 3.40 17.63
N GLU A 167 -18.58 2.21 17.25
CA GLU A 167 -20.03 1.86 17.18
C GLU A 167 -20.88 2.87 16.37
N ASN A 168 -20.48 3.16 15.12
CA ASN A 168 -21.15 4.14 14.23
C ASN A 168 -21.23 5.58 14.76
N ARG A 169 -20.42 5.89 15.79
CA ARG A 169 -20.33 7.23 16.39
C ARG A 169 -18.87 7.68 16.44
N TRP A 170 -18.65 8.98 16.31
CA TRP A 170 -17.33 9.56 16.47
C TRP A 170 -17.06 9.87 17.94
N SER A 171 -15.98 9.31 18.47
CA SER A 171 -15.59 9.46 19.88
C SER A 171 -14.68 10.66 20.09
N VAL A 172 -15.02 11.45 21.11
CA VAL A 172 -14.20 12.56 21.62
C VAL A 172 -13.47 12.21 22.92
N LEU A 173 -13.57 10.97 23.38
CA LEU A 173 -13.08 10.59 24.72
C LEU A 173 -11.55 10.56 24.79
N ASN A 174 -10.87 10.13 23.73
CA ASN A 174 -9.41 10.06 23.68
C ASN A 174 -8.90 10.68 22.35
N PRO A 175 -9.05 12.00 22.15
CA PRO A 175 -8.66 12.62 20.90
C PRO A 175 -7.14 12.63 20.74
N THR A 176 -6.69 12.50 19.50
CA THR A 176 -5.28 12.75 19.15
C THR A 176 -5.16 14.18 18.65
N LEU A 177 -4.38 15.00 19.33
CA LEU A 177 -4.12 16.38 18.94
C LEU A 177 -2.88 16.47 18.07
N VAL A 178 -2.95 17.29 17.02
CA VAL A 178 -1.82 17.69 16.20
C VAL A 178 -1.63 19.18 16.36
N VAL A 179 -0.50 19.59 16.91
CA VAL A 179 -0.11 21.00 17.08
C VAL A 179 0.97 21.32 16.07
N VAL A 180 0.76 22.39 15.32
CA VAL A 180 1.62 22.78 14.21
C VAL A 180 2.42 24.02 14.59
N SER A 181 3.74 23.95 14.45
CA SER A 181 4.68 25.03 14.74
C SER A 181 5.52 25.39 13.52
N THR A 182 5.71 26.69 13.34
CA THR A 182 6.56 27.28 12.31
C THR A 182 8.03 27.39 12.72
N ASP A 183 8.36 27.03 13.96
CA ASP A 183 9.73 27.01 14.44
C ASP A 183 10.44 25.72 14.06
N ASP A 184 11.74 25.81 13.77
CA ASP A 184 12.60 24.65 13.50
C ASP A 184 13.00 23.92 14.80
N THR A 185 13.01 24.63 15.94
CA THR A 185 13.34 24.08 17.26
C THR A 185 12.40 24.60 18.33
N ILE A 186 11.88 23.72 19.20
CA ILE A 186 10.97 24.09 20.29
C ILE A 186 11.63 23.78 21.64
N SER A 187 11.69 24.77 22.53
CA SER A 187 12.28 24.61 23.86
C SER A 187 11.40 23.76 24.80
N LYS A 188 12.02 23.13 25.81
CA LYS A 188 11.32 22.36 26.85
C LYS A 188 10.23 23.18 27.58
N ARG A 189 10.47 24.49 27.78
CA ARG A 189 9.50 25.40 28.42
C ARG A 189 8.29 25.65 27.52
N GLN A 190 8.49 25.80 26.21
CA GLN A 190 7.40 25.92 25.24
C GLN A 190 6.58 24.63 25.15
N ILE A 191 7.22 23.46 25.14
CA ILE A 191 6.54 22.15 25.14
C ILE A 191 5.59 22.03 26.34
N GLN A 192 6.05 22.35 27.55
CA GLN A 192 5.23 22.27 28.75
C GLN A 192 4.00 23.19 28.68
N LYS A 193 4.15 24.39 28.11
CA LYS A 193 3.03 25.32 27.88
C LYS A 193 2.06 24.82 26.82
N ILE A 194 2.57 24.26 25.71
CA ILE A 194 1.76 23.63 24.67
C ILE A 194 0.92 22.50 25.26
N VAL A 195 1.50 21.60 26.05
CA VAL A 195 0.77 20.51 26.71
C VAL A 195 -0.28 21.03 27.68
N THR A 196 0.06 22.06 28.47
CA THR A 196 -0.87 22.67 29.44
C THR A 196 -2.07 23.32 28.72
N ASN A 197 -1.81 24.05 27.65
CA ASN A 197 -2.85 24.71 26.86
C ASN A 197 -3.68 23.71 26.05
N ALA A 198 -3.06 22.66 25.52
CA ALA A 198 -3.73 21.57 24.83
C ALA A 198 -4.71 20.83 25.75
N LYS A 199 -4.37 20.62 27.03
CA LYS A 199 -5.30 20.06 28.02
C LYS A 199 -6.57 20.90 28.16
N THR A 200 -6.45 22.23 28.14
CA THR A 200 -7.60 23.15 28.13
C THR A 200 -8.43 23.00 26.85
N ARG A 201 -7.79 22.76 25.70
CA ARG A 201 -8.49 22.51 24.42
C ARG A 201 -9.23 21.17 24.41
N VAL A 202 -8.63 20.10 24.95
CA VAL A 202 -9.32 18.80 25.09
C VAL A 202 -10.51 18.91 26.04
N LYS A 203 -10.40 19.65 27.14
CA LYS A 203 -11.54 19.91 28.05
C LYS A 203 -12.70 20.65 27.38
N ALA A 204 -12.43 21.42 26.33
CA ALA A 204 -13.46 22.05 25.50
C ALA A 204 -14.18 21.02 24.60
N LEU A 205 -13.49 19.96 24.18
CA LEU A 205 -14.05 18.87 23.36
C LEU A 205 -14.75 17.78 24.19
N SER A 206 -14.14 17.32 25.27
CA SER A 206 -14.64 16.21 26.10
C SER A 206 -14.35 16.42 27.58
N ALA A 207 -15.01 15.63 28.42
CA ALA A 207 -14.74 15.62 29.87
C ALA A 207 -13.49 14.79 30.22
N SER A 208 -12.79 14.23 29.22
CA SER A 208 -11.62 13.39 29.43
C SER A 208 -10.38 14.24 29.69
N ASP A 209 -9.53 13.75 30.59
CA ASP A 209 -8.18 14.27 30.79
C ASP A 209 -7.14 13.51 29.94
N HIS A 210 -7.53 12.43 29.24
CA HIS A 210 -6.66 11.59 28.42
C HIS A 210 -6.67 12.03 26.96
N PHE A 211 -5.48 12.30 26.41
CA PHE A 211 -5.28 12.66 25.02
C PHE A 211 -3.84 12.33 24.60
N GLN A 212 -3.61 12.23 23.30
CA GLN A 212 -2.27 12.18 22.71
C GLN A 212 -1.98 13.53 22.04
N ILE A 213 -0.73 14.00 22.08
CA ILE A 213 -0.29 15.18 21.30
C ILE A 213 0.85 14.76 20.38
N TYR A 214 0.73 15.16 19.11
CA TYR A 214 1.80 15.21 18.13
C TYR A 214 2.15 16.68 17.88
N LEU A 215 3.42 17.03 18.04
CA LEU A 215 3.95 18.35 17.76
C LEU A 215 4.74 18.31 16.46
N VAL A 216 4.34 19.12 15.48
CA VAL A 216 4.90 19.18 14.13
C VAL A 216 5.64 20.50 13.96
N THR A 217 6.93 20.46 13.60
CA THR A 217 7.77 21.66 13.37
C THR A 217 7.98 21.94 11.89
N LYS A 218 8.51 23.13 11.54
CA LYS A 218 8.73 23.56 10.15
C LYS A 218 9.73 22.70 9.37
N LEU A 219 10.70 22.07 10.05
CA LEU A 219 11.57 21.05 9.44
C LEU A 219 10.78 19.88 8.82
N ALA A 220 9.56 19.60 9.31
CA ALA A 220 8.67 18.59 8.75
C ALA A 220 7.69 19.13 7.68
N PHE A 221 7.67 20.44 7.41
CA PHE A 221 6.75 21.09 6.45
C PHE A 221 7.21 21.09 4.99
N ASN A 222 8.49 20.81 4.71
CA ASN A 222 9.01 20.71 3.35
C ASN A 222 8.65 19.36 2.67
N GLN A 223 7.71 18.62 3.24
CA GLN A 223 7.05 17.43 2.71
C GLN A 223 5.57 17.78 2.46
N PRO A 224 4.87 17.18 1.47
CA PRO A 224 3.50 17.55 1.15
C PRO A 224 2.59 17.48 2.39
N LEU A 225 2.02 18.63 2.74
CA LEU A 225 0.98 18.93 3.73
C LEU A 225 0.52 17.79 4.65
N VAL A 226 0.89 17.87 5.93
CA VAL A 226 0.23 17.26 7.12
C VAL A 226 0.17 15.71 7.14
N GLU A 227 0.30 15.02 6.02
CA GLU A 227 0.22 13.56 5.87
C GLU A 227 1.46 12.84 6.43
N ASN A 228 2.64 13.45 6.34
CA ASN A 228 3.91 12.83 6.78
C ASN A 228 4.40 13.27 8.18
N ALA A 229 3.89 14.38 8.70
CA ALA A 229 4.41 14.97 9.94
C ALA A 229 4.09 14.15 11.21
N ILE A 230 3.09 13.26 11.17
CA ILE A 230 2.78 12.33 12.27
C ILE A 230 3.80 11.18 12.33
N TYR A 231 4.56 10.93 11.27
CA TYR A 231 5.47 9.78 11.16
C TYR A 231 6.96 10.13 11.22
N GLN A 232 7.35 11.37 10.93
CA GLN A 232 8.76 11.78 10.97
C GLN A 232 8.89 13.12 11.70
N GLY A 233 9.17 13.05 13.02
CA GLY A 233 9.55 14.22 13.83
C GLY A 233 8.62 14.62 14.99
N ALA A 234 7.63 13.82 15.35
CA ALA A 234 6.71 14.19 16.42
C ALA A 234 7.14 13.70 17.82
N ILE A 235 7.13 14.60 18.81
CA ILE A 235 7.30 14.25 20.22
C ILE A 235 5.94 13.77 20.76
N LYS A 236 5.82 12.46 21.05
CA LYS A 236 4.65 11.90 21.73
C LYS A 236 4.71 12.23 23.23
N LEU A 237 3.70 12.93 23.73
CA LEU A 237 3.58 13.28 25.14
C LEU A 237 2.29 12.66 25.69
N SER A 238 2.39 11.73 26.65
CA SER A 238 1.24 11.23 27.41
C SER A 238 1.09 11.99 28.72
N ASN A 239 -0.12 11.98 29.29
CA ASN A 239 -0.44 12.70 30.52
C ASN A 239 -0.11 11.93 31.81
N GLU A 240 0.52 10.75 31.71
CA GLU A 240 0.87 9.94 32.88
C GLU A 240 2.03 10.60 33.66
N PRO A 241 1.97 10.67 35.00
CA PRO A 241 3.04 11.26 35.80
C PRO A 241 4.32 10.41 35.65
N GLY A 242 5.33 10.94 34.95
CA GLY A 242 6.64 10.31 34.81
C GLY A 242 6.99 9.76 33.42
N SER A 243 6.07 9.76 32.46
CA SER A 243 6.35 9.29 31.08
C SER A 243 6.59 10.44 30.11
N ILE A 244 7.74 11.11 30.27
CA ILE A 244 8.38 11.75 29.11
C ILE A 244 9.30 10.68 28.52
N GLU A 245 8.84 9.92 27.53
CA GLU A 245 9.76 9.13 26.71
C GLU A 245 10.57 10.11 25.84
N ARG A 246 11.70 10.58 26.39
CA ARG A 246 12.77 11.20 25.60
C ARG A 246 13.50 10.08 24.85
N THR A 247 12.97 9.70 23.68
CA THR A 247 13.59 8.69 22.80
C THR A 247 14.88 9.17 22.12
N THR A 248 15.24 10.45 22.19
CA THR A 248 16.36 11.01 21.42
C THR A 248 17.67 11.15 22.20
N GLU A 249 17.70 11.73 23.39
CA GLU A 249 18.98 12.07 24.04
C GLU A 249 19.78 10.85 24.56
N LYS A 250 19.11 9.83 25.11
CA LYS A 250 19.79 8.62 25.60
C LYS A 250 20.29 7.75 24.44
N TRP A 251 19.50 7.65 23.37
CA TRP A 251 19.88 6.93 22.16
C TRP A 251 21.06 7.60 21.43
N PHE A 252 21.05 8.93 21.28
CA PHE A 252 22.19 9.64 20.66
C PHE A 252 23.47 9.52 21.49
N ALA A 253 23.39 9.57 22.82
CA ALA A 253 24.57 9.40 23.68
C ALA A 253 25.13 7.97 23.65
N GLU A 254 24.26 6.96 23.64
CA GLU A 254 24.66 5.55 23.54
C GLU A 254 25.19 5.20 22.14
N GLU A 255 24.59 5.76 21.09
CA GLU A 255 25.01 5.55 19.69
C GLU A 255 26.31 6.31 19.36
N GLU A 256 26.49 7.53 19.87
CA GLU A 256 27.75 8.27 19.75
C GLU A 256 28.90 7.54 20.47
N GLN A 257 28.63 6.99 21.65
CA GLN A 257 29.61 6.18 22.38
C GLN A 257 29.93 4.88 21.64
N ARG A 258 28.91 4.17 21.13
CA ARG A 258 29.06 2.96 20.30
C ARG A 258 29.90 3.22 19.05
N LEU A 259 29.69 4.35 18.36
CA LEU A 259 30.44 4.74 17.17
C LEU A 259 31.89 5.11 17.50
N LYS A 260 32.15 5.75 18.65
CA LYS A 260 33.52 6.00 19.14
C LYS A 260 34.25 4.71 19.47
N ASP A 261 33.58 3.76 20.11
CA ASP A 261 34.15 2.45 20.44
C ASP A 261 34.42 1.60 19.18
N GLN A 262 33.53 1.67 18.17
CA GLN A 262 33.72 1.03 16.87
C GLN A 262 34.87 1.64 16.05
N ALA A 263 35.03 2.96 16.08
CA ALA A 263 36.13 3.65 15.43
C ALA A 263 37.48 3.31 16.09
N HIS A 264 37.52 3.20 17.42
CA HIS A 264 38.71 2.78 18.16
C HIS A 264 39.10 1.33 17.86
N TYR A 265 38.11 0.43 17.78
CA TYR A 265 38.32 -0.97 17.39
C TYR A 265 38.85 -1.12 15.95
N ARG A 266 38.33 -0.32 15.00
CA ARG A 266 38.81 -0.31 13.60
C ARG A 266 40.22 0.25 13.45
N GLN A 267 40.59 1.27 14.23
CA GLN A 267 41.98 1.75 14.26
C GLN A 267 42.96 0.68 14.79
N GLN A 268 42.56 -0.14 15.76
CA GLN A 268 43.41 -1.22 16.28
C GLN A 268 43.56 -2.39 15.29
N GLN A 269 42.56 -2.65 14.45
CA GLN A 269 42.62 -3.69 13.41
C GLN A 269 43.47 -3.28 12.19
N LEU A 270 43.51 -2.00 11.83
CA LEU A 270 44.28 -1.49 10.69
C LEU A 270 45.80 -1.44 10.92
N PHE A 271 46.27 -1.53 12.17
CA PHE A 271 47.71 -1.47 12.50
C PHE A 271 48.35 -2.83 12.82
N ASN A 272 47.61 -3.94 12.79
CA ASN A 272 48.15 -5.27 13.09
C ASN A 272 47.62 -6.35 12.14
N ILE A 273 48.16 -6.45 10.92
CA ILE A 273 48.19 -7.70 10.17
C ILE A 273 49.58 -7.88 9.56
N PRO A 274 50.34 -8.95 9.92
CA PRO A 274 51.59 -9.28 9.26
C PRO A 274 51.33 -9.90 7.88
N ALA A 275 52.15 -9.52 6.90
CA ALA A 275 52.16 -10.12 5.58
C ALA A 275 52.59 -11.59 5.66
N THR A 276 51.70 -12.53 5.38
CA THR A 276 52.04 -13.83 4.76
C THR A 276 50.79 -14.64 4.41
N ARG A 277 50.89 -15.33 3.26
CA ARG A 277 50.01 -16.37 2.69
C ARG A 277 48.97 -15.94 1.64
N TYR A 278 49.51 -15.58 0.48
CA TYR A 278 49.09 -16.21 -0.78
C TYR A 278 49.78 -17.59 -0.89
N GLU A 279 49.14 -18.55 -1.58
CA GLU A 279 49.54 -19.96 -1.86
C GLU A 279 48.97 -21.03 -0.92
N GLU A 280 47.92 -21.72 -1.41
CA GLU A 280 47.66 -23.18 -1.37
C GLU A 280 46.19 -23.41 -1.82
N ILE A 281 45.93 -23.57 -3.13
CA ILE A 281 45.71 -24.85 -3.86
C ILE A 281 44.25 -25.37 -3.68
N GLU A 282 43.35 -25.23 -4.66
CA GLU A 282 43.18 -26.15 -5.82
C GLU A 282 43.24 -27.64 -5.43
N THR A 283 42.14 -28.26 -5.00
CA THR A 283 41.81 -29.67 -5.33
C THR A 283 40.46 -30.03 -4.73
N GLY A 284 39.58 -30.61 -5.56
CA GLY A 284 38.22 -30.98 -5.16
C GLY A 284 38.12 -32.30 -4.40
N ILE A 285 36.85 -32.61 -4.07
CA ILE A 285 36.19 -33.88 -3.73
C ILE A 285 35.35 -33.73 -2.46
N ILE A 286 34.06 -34.03 -2.60
CA ILE A 286 33.06 -34.17 -1.54
C ILE A 286 33.25 -35.54 -0.88
N ASP A 287 33.25 -35.61 0.46
CA ASP A 287 32.55 -36.69 1.15
C ASP A 287 32.15 -36.32 2.58
N ALA A 288 30.99 -36.80 2.99
CA ALA A 288 30.30 -36.47 4.24
C ALA A 288 30.76 -37.34 5.43
N ALA A 289 31.01 -36.72 6.58
CA ALA A 289 30.78 -37.30 7.92
C ALA A 289 30.93 -36.24 9.03
N SER A 290 29.88 -36.12 9.85
CA SER A 290 29.71 -35.39 11.12
C SER A 290 30.83 -35.64 12.17
N PRO A 291 30.86 -35.00 13.38
CA PRO A 291 29.93 -34.01 13.97
C PRO A 291 30.59 -32.84 14.76
N ASP A 292 29.75 -31.87 15.15
CA ASP A 292 29.79 -31.08 16.40
C ASP A 292 31.00 -30.21 16.81
N LEU A 293 30.60 -29.02 17.30
CA LEU A 293 31.32 -28.08 18.18
C LEU A 293 32.36 -27.18 17.51
N LEU A 294 31.89 -26.05 16.97
CA LEU A 294 32.30 -24.69 17.37
C LEU A 294 31.85 -23.68 16.30
N TYR A 295 30.62 -23.18 16.38
CA TYR A 295 30.30 -21.86 15.83
C TYR A 295 29.23 -21.20 16.70
N SER A 296 29.69 -20.31 17.57
CA SER A 296 28.89 -19.26 18.17
C SER A 296 29.00 -18.01 17.30
N ALA A 297 27.83 -17.49 16.90
CA ALA A 297 27.58 -16.13 16.44
C ALA A 297 28.18 -15.71 15.08
N GLU A 298 27.53 -16.15 14.01
CA GLU A 298 27.38 -15.34 12.79
C GLU A 298 25.98 -14.70 12.81
N TRP A 299 25.95 -13.37 12.83
CA TRP A 299 24.75 -12.60 12.50
C TRP A 299 24.69 -12.53 10.97
N GLU A 300 23.96 -13.45 10.34
CA GLU A 300 23.69 -13.42 8.92
C GLU A 300 22.41 -12.65 8.59
N ASN A 301 22.56 -11.77 7.60
CA ASN A 301 21.59 -11.29 6.63
C ASN A 301 20.37 -12.19 6.35
N THR A 302 19.38 -12.22 7.25
CA THR A 302 18.03 -12.70 6.91
C THR A 302 17.19 -11.55 6.39
N GLY A 303 17.28 -11.30 5.07
CA GLY A 303 16.16 -10.72 4.33
C GLY A 303 14.98 -11.72 4.31
N PRO A 304 13.72 -11.25 4.19
CA PRO A 304 12.56 -12.12 4.28
C PRO A 304 12.44 -13.00 3.02
N ALA A 305 12.19 -14.29 3.26
CA ALA A 305 11.95 -15.39 2.30
C ALA A 305 13.16 -15.87 1.48
N GLY A 306 13.82 -16.94 1.96
CA GLY A 306 14.15 -18.16 1.19
C GLY A 306 14.94 -18.09 -0.12
N TYR A 307 15.37 -16.92 -0.58
CA TYR A 307 16.28 -16.78 -1.71
C TYR A 307 17.70 -16.75 -1.16
N GLN A 308 18.45 -17.83 -1.36
CA GLN A 308 19.90 -17.78 -1.25
C GLN A 308 20.40 -16.74 -2.26
N PHE A 309 20.74 -15.57 -1.75
CA PHE A 309 21.45 -14.53 -2.48
C PHE A 309 22.84 -15.09 -2.78
N LEU A 310 23.19 -15.21 -4.05
CA LEU A 310 24.60 -15.10 -4.41
C LEU A 310 24.87 -13.60 -4.46
N PRO A 311 25.49 -13.01 -3.42
CA PRO A 311 25.88 -11.62 -3.49
C PRO A 311 26.79 -11.45 -4.71
N PHE A 312 26.39 -10.52 -5.56
CA PHE A 312 27.35 -9.87 -6.43
C PHE A 312 28.24 -9.00 -5.53
N ASP A 313 29.44 -8.69 -6.00
CA ASP A 313 30.33 -7.74 -5.35
C ASP A 313 30.51 -6.56 -6.32
N VAL A 314 29.84 -5.45 -6.06
CA VAL A 314 29.93 -4.20 -6.83
C VAL A 314 31.34 -3.62 -6.71
N ALA A 315 32.06 -3.87 -5.60
CA ALA A 315 33.45 -3.46 -5.48
C ALA A 315 34.40 -4.32 -6.33
N GLY A 316 34.03 -5.59 -6.60
CA GLY A 316 34.80 -6.55 -7.39
C GLY A 316 34.40 -6.67 -8.85
N TRP A 317 33.19 -6.24 -9.22
CA TRP A 317 32.68 -6.34 -10.58
C TRP A 317 32.80 -5.00 -11.30
N LEU A 318 33.69 -4.94 -12.28
CA LEU A 318 33.57 -4.01 -13.39
C LEU A 318 32.92 -4.78 -14.53
N PRO A 319 31.96 -4.20 -15.29
CA PRO A 319 31.62 -4.79 -16.58
C PRO A 319 32.93 -4.94 -17.34
N ASP A 320 33.20 -6.13 -17.88
CA ASP A 320 34.46 -6.45 -18.53
C ASP A 320 34.67 -5.47 -19.70
N LEU A 321 35.36 -4.36 -19.42
CA LEU A 321 35.50 -3.22 -20.33
C LEU A 321 36.33 -3.60 -21.55
N ASP A 322 37.11 -4.67 -21.42
CA ASP A 322 37.96 -5.24 -22.45
C ASP A 322 37.22 -6.30 -23.28
N ASN A 323 36.07 -6.78 -22.82
CA ASN A 323 35.27 -7.75 -23.53
C ASN A 323 34.22 -7.04 -24.39
N GLU A 324 34.43 -7.09 -25.70
CA GLU A 324 33.54 -6.49 -26.68
C GLU A 324 32.16 -7.18 -26.75
N GLU A 325 31.92 -8.28 -26.01
CA GLU A 325 30.67 -9.03 -26.07
C GLU A 325 29.60 -8.52 -25.10
N ILE A 326 28.49 -8.04 -25.69
CA ILE A 326 27.30 -7.57 -24.98
C ILE A 326 26.54 -8.76 -24.37
N ILE A 327 26.24 -8.70 -23.08
CA ILE A 327 25.42 -9.71 -22.43
C ILE A 327 23.97 -9.58 -22.92
N THR A 328 23.44 -10.65 -23.52
CA THR A 328 22.08 -10.66 -24.08
C THR A 328 21.15 -11.55 -23.27
N SER A 329 20.05 -10.99 -22.76
CA SER A 329 19.01 -11.76 -22.06
C SER A 329 18.42 -12.86 -22.96
N LYS A 330 18.06 -14.01 -22.38
CA LYS A 330 17.35 -15.10 -23.10
C LYS A 330 16.08 -14.63 -23.83
N GLN A 331 15.45 -13.55 -23.35
CA GLN A 331 14.24 -12.97 -23.95
C GLN A 331 14.54 -11.98 -25.10
N ALA A 332 15.79 -11.51 -25.21
CA ALA A 332 16.23 -10.53 -26.20
C ALA A 332 16.59 -11.18 -27.53
N LYS A 333 15.57 -11.67 -28.25
CA LYS A 333 15.76 -12.23 -29.60
C LYS A 333 16.24 -11.16 -30.59
N GLN A 334 17.07 -11.56 -31.56
CA GLN A 334 17.65 -10.66 -32.56
C GLN A 334 17.69 -11.28 -33.96
N TYR A 335 17.75 -10.42 -34.97
CA TYR A 335 18.13 -10.74 -36.33
C TYR A 335 19.58 -10.33 -36.53
N THR A 336 20.38 -11.20 -37.12
CA THR A 336 21.73 -10.87 -37.58
C THR A 336 21.69 -10.82 -39.09
N LEU A 337 22.01 -9.65 -39.65
CA LEU A 337 22.00 -9.42 -41.09
C LEU A 337 23.42 -9.20 -41.57
N TYR A 338 23.79 -9.87 -42.65
CA TYR A 338 25.13 -9.81 -43.21
C TYR A 338 25.15 -8.98 -44.49
N ASN A 339 26.26 -8.31 -44.76
CA ASN A 339 26.47 -7.67 -46.04
C ASN A 339 26.56 -8.71 -47.17
N VAL A 340 26.52 -8.25 -48.43
CA VAL A 340 26.59 -9.12 -49.62
C VAL A 340 27.82 -10.04 -49.62
N ALA A 341 28.94 -9.60 -49.05
CA ALA A 341 30.16 -10.39 -48.94
C ALA A 341 30.20 -11.33 -47.72
N GLU A 342 29.17 -11.30 -46.86
CA GLU A 342 29.07 -12.03 -45.59
C GLU A 342 30.21 -11.77 -44.59
N THR A 343 30.97 -10.69 -44.78
CA THR A 343 32.11 -10.33 -43.93
C THR A 343 31.72 -9.50 -42.72
N CYS A 344 30.56 -8.83 -42.77
CA CYS A 344 30.18 -7.81 -41.80
C CYS A 344 28.71 -7.90 -41.48
N SER A 345 28.37 -7.73 -40.20
CA SER A 345 27.02 -7.93 -39.70
C SER A 345 26.48 -6.73 -38.92
N ILE A 346 25.15 -6.65 -38.89
CA ILE A 346 24.41 -5.87 -37.88
C ILE A 346 23.48 -6.76 -37.07
N SER A 347 23.17 -6.32 -35.86
CA SER A 347 22.20 -6.96 -34.97
C SER A 347 21.00 -6.05 -34.76
N LEU A 348 19.80 -6.52 -35.14
CA LEU A 348 18.53 -5.81 -34.94
C LEU A 348 17.61 -6.57 -33.97
N PRO A 349 16.82 -5.88 -33.13
CA PRO A 349 15.87 -6.54 -32.25
C PRO A 349 14.69 -7.23 -32.95
N LYS A 350 14.38 -8.46 -32.52
CA LYS A 350 13.17 -9.17 -32.92
C LYS A 350 12.03 -8.77 -31.99
N LEU A 351 11.19 -7.83 -32.44
CA LEU A 351 10.06 -7.29 -31.69
C LEU A 351 8.72 -7.63 -32.36
N LYS A 352 7.68 -7.80 -31.55
CA LYS A 352 6.31 -7.98 -32.05
C LYS A 352 5.89 -6.73 -32.85
N GLY A 353 5.40 -6.95 -34.08
CA GLY A 353 4.97 -5.90 -35.00
C GLY A 353 6.09 -5.28 -35.84
N LEU A 354 7.36 -5.70 -35.68
CA LEU A 354 8.43 -5.32 -36.58
C LEU A 354 8.55 -6.35 -37.69
N ALA A 355 8.53 -5.91 -38.96
CA ALA A 355 8.72 -6.79 -40.10
C ALA A 355 10.10 -7.45 -40.03
N GLU A 356 10.18 -8.73 -40.37
CA GLU A 356 11.46 -9.45 -40.41
C GLU A 356 12.29 -8.96 -41.59
N PRO A 357 13.46 -8.35 -41.35
CA PRO A 357 14.33 -7.91 -42.43
C PRO A 357 14.91 -9.14 -43.13
N GLN A 358 14.89 -9.14 -44.47
CA GLN A 358 15.35 -10.25 -45.30
C GLN A 358 16.56 -9.84 -46.14
N GLY A 359 17.40 -10.82 -46.48
CA GLY A 359 18.48 -10.71 -47.46
C GLY A 359 19.71 -9.90 -47.03
N PRO A 360 20.71 -9.79 -47.93
CA PRO A 360 21.96 -9.13 -47.62
C PRO A 360 21.79 -7.61 -47.55
N ILE A 361 22.56 -6.98 -46.67
CA ILE A 361 22.58 -5.52 -46.51
C ILE A 361 23.67 -4.86 -47.37
N SER A 362 23.42 -3.63 -47.80
CA SER A 362 24.40 -2.81 -48.51
C SER A 362 24.80 -1.60 -47.66
N ALA A 363 26.09 -1.46 -47.39
CA ALA A 363 26.65 -0.43 -46.53
C ALA A 363 27.31 0.69 -47.33
N THR A 364 27.06 1.94 -46.93
CA THR A 364 27.68 3.13 -47.48
C THR A 364 28.39 3.89 -46.37
N ASN A 365 29.68 4.14 -46.54
CA ASN A 365 30.54 4.86 -45.57
C ASN A 365 30.67 4.20 -44.19
N LEU A 366 30.46 2.89 -44.07
CA LEU A 366 30.60 2.17 -42.80
C LEU A 366 31.83 1.27 -42.81
N PRO A 367 32.89 1.58 -42.03
CA PRO A 367 33.98 0.64 -41.81
C PRO A 367 33.48 -0.63 -41.11
N CYS A 368 34.14 -1.74 -41.43
CA CYS A 368 33.90 -3.03 -40.82
C CYS A 368 35.13 -3.48 -40.05
N ARG A 369 34.94 -3.86 -38.79
CA ARG A 369 35.97 -4.34 -37.87
C ARG A 369 35.39 -5.50 -37.07
N ASN A 370 36.16 -6.55 -36.81
CA ASN A 370 35.70 -7.72 -36.07
C ASN A 370 34.34 -8.26 -36.58
N ASN A 371 34.14 -8.28 -37.91
CA ASN A 371 32.91 -8.69 -38.58
C ASN A 371 31.64 -7.88 -38.22
N GLN A 372 31.81 -6.65 -37.74
CA GLN A 372 30.75 -5.74 -37.33
C GLN A 372 30.97 -4.33 -37.89
N PHE A 373 29.87 -3.59 -38.11
CA PHE A 373 29.93 -2.21 -38.61
C PHE A 373 30.19 -1.20 -37.49
N TYR A 374 30.97 -0.17 -37.82
CA TYR A 374 31.32 0.94 -36.94
C TYR A 374 31.20 2.29 -37.66
N GLY A 375 31.05 3.38 -36.90
CA GLY A 375 31.10 4.75 -37.41
C GLY A 375 29.78 5.25 -38.01
N GLY A 376 29.78 6.49 -38.52
CA GLY A 376 28.61 7.11 -39.13
C GLY A 376 28.42 6.71 -40.59
N GLY A 377 27.20 6.33 -40.97
CA GLY A 377 26.90 5.96 -42.35
C GLY A 377 25.46 5.50 -42.55
N SER A 378 25.22 4.76 -43.63
CA SER A 378 23.89 4.21 -43.92
C SER A 378 23.93 2.77 -44.42
N LEU A 379 22.89 2.01 -44.06
CA LEU A 379 22.63 0.65 -44.48
C LEU A 379 21.30 0.56 -45.22
N LYS A 380 21.33 0.03 -46.44
CA LYS A 380 20.11 -0.34 -47.16
C LYS A 380 19.80 -1.81 -46.92
N LEU A 381 18.57 -2.08 -46.49
CA LEU A 381 18.03 -3.44 -46.39
C LEU A 381 17.59 -3.95 -47.78
N ASN A 382 17.49 -5.26 -47.95
CA ASN A 382 17.19 -5.88 -49.25
C ASN A 382 15.79 -5.55 -49.79
N ASP A 383 14.88 -5.04 -48.95
CA ASP A 383 13.59 -4.52 -49.42
C ASP A 383 13.73 -3.26 -50.31
N GLN A 384 14.95 -2.72 -50.42
CA GLN A 384 15.37 -1.51 -51.15
C GLN A 384 14.62 -0.23 -50.79
N LYS A 385 13.73 -0.27 -49.80
CA LYS A 385 12.94 0.88 -49.32
C LYS A 385 13.41 1.35 -47.95
N THR A 386 13.91 0.44 -47.13
CA THR A 386 14.34 0.74 -45.78
C THR A 386 15.83 1.06 -45.78
N THR A 387 16.15 2.30 -45.40
CA THR A 387 17.53 2.74 -45.15
C THR A 387 17.66 3.08 -43.67
N ILE A 388 18.60 2.41 -43.00
CA ILE A 388 18.99 2.72 -41.63
C ILE A 388 20.14 3.71 -41.72
N THR A 389 19.94 4.92 -41.22
CA THR A 389 20.96 5.98 -41.18
C THR A 389 21.25 6.31 -39.74
N GLY A 390 22.54 6.35 -39.37
CA GLY A 390 22.94 6.62 -38.00
C GLY A 390 24.40 6.31 -37.76
N PHE A 391 24.75 6.19 -36.48
CA PHE A 391 26.05 5.74 -36.05
C PHE A 391 25.99 4.24 -35.72
N PHE A 392 27.03 3.49 -36.08
CA PHE A 392 27.10 2.06 -35.81
C PHE A 392 28.22 1.80 -34.80
N TYR A 393 27.92 0.95 -33.81
CA TYR A 393 28.90 0.51 -32.83
C TYR A 393 28.62 -0.95 -32.50
N GLN A 394 29.64 -1.81 -32.66
CA GLN A 394 29.51 -3.27 -32.53
C GLN A 394 28.36 -3.87 -33.36
N GLY A 395 28.14 -3.34 -34.57
CA GLY A 395 27.06 -3.78 -35.46
C GLY A 395 25.65 -3.40 -34.97
N MET A 396 25.51 -2.59 -33.93
CA MET A 396 24.22 -2.03 -33.51
C MET A 396 24.08 -0.59 -34.05
N PRO A 397 22.91 -0.22 -34.61
CA PRO A 397 22.63 1.13 -35.06
C PRO A 397 22.16 2.04 -33.92
N PHE A 398 22.65 3.28 -33.90
CA PHE A 398 22.35 4.35 -32.94
C PHE A 398 21.99 5.65 -33.66
N SER A 399 21.21 6.50 -33.00
CA SER A 399 20.80 7.81 -33.56
C SER A 399 21.96 8.78 -33.78
N ASP A 400 22.99 8.73 -32.94
CA ASP A 400 24.20 9.56 -33.05
C ASP A 400 25.43 8.87 -32.44
N ASP A 401 26.57 9.58 -32.44
CA ASP A 401 27.88 9.10 -32.01
C ASP A 401 28.13 9.21 -30.50
N LEU A 402 27.15 9.63 -29.70
CA LEU A 402 27.30 9.78 -28.24
C LEU A 402 27.66 8.47 -27.54
N ILE A 403 27.35 7.34 -28.16
CA ILE A 403 27.67 6.01 -27.63
C ILE A 403 29.16 5.69 -27.69
N ASN A 404 29.93 6.41 -28.52
CA ASN A 404 31.32 6.09 -28.76
C ASN A 404 32.16 6.26 -27.47
N GLY A 405 32.83 5.19 -27.05
CA GLY A 405 33.63 5.15 -25.82
C GLY A 405 32.87 4.71 -24.57
N TYR A 406 31.57 4.40 -24.67
CA TYR A 406 30.81 3.80 -23.57
C TYR A 406 30.61 2.29 -23.76
N PRO A 407 30.87 1.47 -22.72
CA PRO A 407 30.66 0.02 -22.79
C PRO A 407 29.18 -0.34 -22.92
N LEU A 408 28.88 -1.23 -23.87
CA LEU A 408 27.55 -1.82 -24.04
C LEU A 408 27.44 -3.01 -23.08
N ALA A 409 26.69 -2.85 -21.99
CA ALA A 409 26.69 -3.83 -20.91
C ALA A 409 25.67 -4.95 -21.11
N TYR A 410 24.40 -4.58 -21.35
CA TYR A 410 23.32 -5.56 -21.34
C TYR A 410 22.19 -5.24 -22.29
N ARG A 411 21.70 -6.25 -23.00
CA ARG A 411 20.54 -6.14 -23.88
C ARG A 411 19.36 -6.97 -23.37
N PHE A 412 18.19 -6.34 -23.32
CA PHE A 412 16.96 -6.98 -22.86
C PHE A 412 15.75 -6.49 -23.66
N ASN A 413 14.68 -7.27 -23.61
CA ASN A 413 13.38 -6.85 -24.16
C ASN A 413 12.40 -6.69 -23.00
N THR A 414 11.59 -5.63 -23.05
CA THR A 414 10.34 -5.54 -22.29
C THR A 414 9.20 -6.13 -23.13
N LYS A 415 7.96 -6.13 -22.59
CA LYS A 415 6.78 -6.63 -23.33
C LYS A 415 6.57 -5.93 -24.69
N SER A 416 7.02 -4.69 -24.85
CA SER A 416 6.75 -3.85 -26.03
C SER A 416 7.98 -3.26 -26.72
N GLN A 417 9.16 -3.28 -26.07
CA GLN A 417 10.33 -2.50 -26.49
C GLN A 417 11.63 -3.27 -26.28
N ALA A 418 12.59 -3.10 -27.20
CA ALA A 418 13.97 -3.55 -26.97
C ALA A 418 14.74 -2.43 -26.28
N MET A 419 15.53 -2.82 -25.28
CA MET A 419 16.32 -1.93 -24.45
C MET A 419 17.78 -2.35 -24.46
N LEU A 420 18.65 -1.36 -24.36
CA LEU A 420 20.09 -1.53 -24.22
C LEU A 420 20.56 -0.73 -23.00
N ALA A 421 21.22 -1.41 -22.06
CA ALA A 421 21.88 -0.80 -20.92
C ALA A 421 23.33 -0.49 -21.30
N VAL A 422 23.68 0.78 -21.18
CA VAL A 422 25.01 1.32 -21.47
C VAL A 422 25.63 1.74 -20.15
N TYR A 423 26.83 1.26 -19.86
CA TYR A 423 27.53 1.63 -18.64
C TYR A 423 28.03 3.08 -18.75
N ILE A 424 27.61 3.94 -17.83
CA ILE A 424 27.97 5.37 -17.85
C ILE A 424 28.91 5.78 -16.71
N GLY A 425 29.11 4.90 -15.72
CA GLY A 425 30.08 5.13 -14.65
C GLY A 425 29.73 4.41 -13.36
N SER A 426 30.57 4.62 -12.34
CA SER A 426 30.38 4.09 -11.00
C SER A 426 30.84 5.10 -9.97
N THR A 427 30.35 4.90 -8.75
CA THR A 427 30.74 5.69 -7.59
C THR A 427 31.15 4.70 -6.49
N PRO A 428 32.45 4.36 -6.39
CA PRO A 428 32.91 3.26 -5.54
C PRO A 428 32.64 3.44 -4.05
N TRP A 429 32.79 4.67 -3.52
CA TRP A 429 32.49 4.98 -2.11
C TRP A 429 31.00 4.84 -1.75
N LEU A 430 30.19 4.80 -2.80
CA LEU A 430 28.76 4.67 -2.82
C LEU A 430 28.35 3.23 -3.15
N ALA A 431 29.30 2.36 -3.50
CA ALA A 431 29.10 0.98 -3.96
C ALA A 431 28.01 0.89 -5.04
N THR A 432 28.10 1.75 -6.07
CA THR A 432 27.06 1.87 -7.09
C THR A 432 27.59 1.99 -8.50
N HIS A 433 26.94 1.29 -9.43
CA HIS A 433 27.10 1.45 -10.88
C HIS A 433 25.88 2.14 -11.49
N TYR A 434 26.12 2.89 -12.57
CA TYR A 434 25.11 3.64 -13.29
C TYR A 434 25.03 3.19 -14.75
N TYR A 435 23.79 3.02 -15.22
CA TYR A 435 23.49 2.60 -16.58
C TYR A 435 22.48 3.52 -17.24
N ALA A 436 22.82 4.03 -18.43
CA ALA A 436 21.86 4.65 -19.31
C ALA A 436 21.04 3.57 -20.03
N LEU A 437 19.71 3.65 -19.92
CA LEU A 437 18.80 2.72 -20.58
C LEU A 437 18.27 3.34 -21.88
N LEU A 438 18.79 2.84 -22.99
CA LEU A 438 18.46 3.28 -24.35
C LEU A 438 17.33 2.44 -24.91
N ALA A 439 16.43 3.09 -25.64
CA ALA A 439 15.32 2.42 -26.32
C ALA A 439 15.58 2.24 -27.80
N PHE A 440 15.12 1.11 -28.33
CA PHE A 440 15.05 0.91 -29.77
C PHE A 440 13.84 1.63 -30.37
N ASP A 441 14.11 2.52 -31.33
CA ASP A 441 13.12 3.15 -32.21
C ASP A 441 12.79 2.20 -33.37
N LYS A 442 11.53 1.77 -33.46
CA LYS A 442 11.08 0.80 -34.48
C LYS A 442 10.96 1.42 -35.87
N GLN A 443 10.78 2.73 -35.96
CA GLN A 443 10.59 3.47 -37.19
C GLN A 443 11.95 3.79 -37.83
N ALA A 444 12.89 4.29 -37.03
CA ALA A 444 14.25 4.59 -37.47
C ALA A 444 15.16 3.36 -37.51
N LEU A 445 14.77 2.26 -36.84
CA LEU A 445 15.57 1.04 -36.67
C LEU A 445 16.92 1.29 -35.98
N VAL A 446 16.95 2.21 -35.02
CA VAL A 446 18.15 2.58 -34.25
C VAL A 446 17.85 2.58 -32.75
N PHE A 447 18.86 2.38 -31.91
CA PHE A 447 18.77 2.75 -30.50
C PHE A 447 18.91 4.27 -30.35
N ASN A 448 17.92 4.89 -29.70
CA ASN A 448 18.00 6.31 -29.38
C ASN A 448 19.03 6.51 -28.27
N THR A 449 20.03 7.34 -28.52
CA THR A 449 21.08 7.71 -27.56
C THR A 449 20.60 8.67 -26.48
N THR A 450 19.38 9.20 -26.61
CA THR A 450 18.63 9.85 -25.53
C THR A 450 18.13 8.76 -24.57
N PRO A 451 18.71 8.62 -23.37
CA PRO A 451 18.29 7.60 -22.42
C PRO A 451 16.89 7.92 -21.89
N ILE A 452 16.06 6.88 -21.77
CA ILE A 452 14.73 7.05 -21.17
C ILE A 452 14.84 7.02 -19.65
N LYS A 453 15.81 6.27 -19.14
CA LYS A 453 16.04 6.08 -17.70
C LYS A 453 17.53 5.91 -17.40
N VAL A 454 17.90 6.23 -16.17
CA VAL A 454 19.19 5.87 -15.58
C VAL A 454 18.93 4.85 -14.48
N ALA A 455 19.56 3.69 -14.57
CA ALA A 455 19.54 2.68 -13.52
C ALA A 455 20.78 2.82 -12.63
N ALA A 456 20.57 3.07 -11.34
CA ALA A 456 21.58 2.98 -10.30
C ALA A 456 21.46 1.62 -9.61
N ILE A 457 22.54 0.86 -9.58
CA ILE A 457 22.58 -0.48 -9.02
C ILE A 457 23.59 -0.48 -7.90
N THR A 458 23.10 -0.65 -6.67
CA THR A 458 23.90 -0.51 -5.44
C THR A 458 23.77 -1.73 -4.53
N GLU A 459 24.83 -2.00 -3.80
CA GLU A 459 24.82 -2.96 -2.69
C GLU A 459 24.58 -2.28 -1.33
N ASP A 460 24.71 -0.96 -1.28
CA ASP A 460 24.55 -0.22 -0.04
C ASP A 460 23.07 0.11 0.20
N ALA A 461 22.39 -0.79 0.91
CA ALA A 461 20.99 -0.64 1.27
C ALA A 461 20.69 0.66 2.06
N ARG A 462 21.70 1.30 2.68
CA ARG A 462 21.52 2.54 3.46
C ARG A 462 21.07 3.71 2.59
N TRP A 463 21.32 3.67 1.28
CA TRP A 463 20.87 4.66 0.30
C TRP A 463 19.39 4.95 0.38
N TYR A 464 18.63 3.91 0.65
CA TYR A 464 17.19 3.97 0.64
C TYR A 464 16.63 4.32 2.01
N THR A 465 17.47 4.54 3.02
CA THR A 465 17.02 4.92 4.37
C THR A 465 17.68 6.20 4.86
N ASP A 466 18.81 6.59 4.29
CA ASP A 466 19.56 7.81 4.61
C ASP A 466 19.35 8.86 3.50
N PRO A 467 18.59 9.94 3.76
CA PRO A 467 18.35 11.01 2.79
C PRO A 467 19.63 11.68 2.26
N THR A 468 20.72 11.63 3.03
CA THR A 468 22.02 12.19 2.63
C THR A 468 22.64 11.37 1.51
N LEU A 469 22.63 10.04 1.66
CA LEU A 469 23.14 9.13 0.63
C LEU A 469 22.23 9.12 -0.61
N GLU A 470 20.92 9.24 -0.41
CA GLU A 470 19.96 9.43 -1.51
C GLU A 470 20.30 10.67 -2.34
N GLY A 471 20.50 11.83 -1.70
CA GLY A 471 20.86 13.07 -2.38
C GLY A 471 22.16 12.96 -3.18
N LEU A 472 23.19 12.34 -2.59
CA LEU A 472 24.48 12.12 -3.24
C LEU A 472 24.39 11.18 -4.45
N MET A 473 23.60 10.10 -4.35
CA MET A 473 23.32 9.22 -5.49
C MET A 473 22.72 10.02 -6.65
N VAL A 474 21.73 10.85 -6.36
CA VAL A 474 20.97 11.60 -7.36
C VAL A 474 21.87 12.63 -8.04
N GLU A 475 22.68 13.36 -7.27
CA GLU A 475 23.66 14.30 -7.78
C GLU A 475 24.66 13.61 -8.73
N GLU A 476 25.15 12.45 -8.34
CA GLU A 476 26.13 11.72 -9.12
C GLU A 476 25.53 11.07 -10.39
N ALA A 477 24.30 10.57 -10.31
CA ALA A 477 23.54 10.15 -11.49
C ALA A 477 23.34 11.31 -12.47
N ALA A 478 22.97 12.49 -11.95
CA ALA A 478 22.78 13.70 -12.73
C ALA A 478 24.09 14.17 -13.40
N ARG A 479 25.22 14.09 -12.69
CA ARG A 479 26.54 14.41 -13.24
C ARG A 479 26.93 13.45 -14.38
N LEU A 480 26.77 12.15 -14.17
CA LEU A 480 27.10 11.13 -15.17
C LEU A 480 26.19 11.22 -16.40
N ILE A 481 24.91 11.51 -16.22
CA ILE A 481 23.99 11.66 -17.35
C ILE A 481 24.25 12.93 -18.16
N ASP A 482 24.66 14.03 -17.53
CA ASP A 482 25.10 15.23 -18.24
C ASP A 482 26.37 14.96 -19.06
N GLN A 483 27.33 14.21 -18.51
CA GLN A 483 28.52 13.79 -19.23
C GLN A 483 28.19 12.88 -20.42
N PHE A 484 27.31 11.89 -20.22
CA PHE A 484 26.86 10.97 -21.27
C PHE A 484 26.08 11.68 -22.39
N SER A 485 25.15 12.56 -22.03
CA SER A 485 24.29 13.27 -22.99
C SER A 485 24.89 14.55 -23.54
N GLN A 486 26.10 14.93 -23.13
CA GLN A 486 26.71 16.23 -23.41
C GLN A 486 25.78 17.41 -23.03
N GLY A 487 25.02 17.26 -21.94
CA GLY A 487 24.07 18.25 -21.43
C GLY A 487 22.81 18.46 -22.29
N LYS A 488 22.53 17.59 -23.27
CA LYS A 488 21.38 17.72 -24.18
C LYS A 488 20.03 17.35 -23.53
N LEU A 489 20.05 16.67 -22.38
CA LEU A 489 18.83 16.25 -21.70
C LEU A 489 18.30 17.34 -20.78
N SER A 490 16.97 17.49 -20.81
CA SER A 490 16.23 18.33 -19.87
C SER A 490 15.48 17.52 -18.81
N GLU A 491 15.30 16.21 -19.01
CA GLU A 491 14.51 15.35 -18.14
C GLU A 491 15.09 13.93 -18.13
N ILE A 492 15.04 13.25 -16.97
CA ILE A 492 15.43 11.84 -16.86
C ILE A 492 14.68 11.15 -15.71
N SER A 493 14.42 9.85 -15.86
CA SER A 493 13.94 9.03 -14.73
C SER A 493 15.09 8.23 -14.14
N LEU A 494 15.36 8.42 -12.85
CA LEU A 494 16.34 7.62 -12.10
C LEU A 494 15.62 6.49 -11.38
N ILE A 495 16.15 5.28 -11.51
CA ILE A 495 15.63 4.07 -10.85
C ILE A 495 16.77 3.38 -10.12
N GLY A 496 16.54 3.03 -8.86
CA GLY A 496 17.50 2.36 -7.99
C GLY A 496 17.12 0.90 -7.75
N TYR A 497 18.10 0.00 -7.87
CA TYR A 497 17.95 -1.44 -7.66
C TYR A 497 19.01 -1.97 -6.70
N GLY A 498 18.62 -2.92 -5.86
CA GLY A 498 19.56 -3.64 -4.98
C GLY A 498 20.26 -4.84 -5.63
N LEU A 499 19.91 -5.20 -6.86
CA LEU A 499 20.48 -6.36 -7.55
C LEU A 499 20.64 -6.09 -9.05
N PHE A 500 21.79 -6.52 -9.60
CA PHE A 500 22.08 -6.42 -11.03
C PHE A 500 21.37 -7.54 -11.82
N ARG A 501 20.11 -7.32 -12.23
CA ARG A 501 19.39 -8.22 -13.15
C ARG A 501 18.53 -7.47 -14.15
N PHE A 502 18.75 -7.70 -15.45
CA PHE A 502 17.93 -7.16 -16.53
C PHE A 502 17.22 -8.27 -17.36
N PRO A 503 15.98 -8.07 -17.84
CA PRO A 503 15.08 -6.98 -17.47
C PRO A 503 14.80 -7.05 -15.96
N VAL A 504 14.73 -5.91 -15.27
CA VAL A 504 14.47 -5.93 -13.82
C VAL A 504 13.11 -6.59 -13.60
N PRO A 505 13.08 -7.78 -12.96
CA PRO A 505 11.83 -8.47 -12.72
C PRO A 505 11.13 -7.81 -11.54
N GLU A 506 9.91 -7.33 -11.80
CA GLU A 506 8.91 -6.93 -10.80
C GLU A 506 9.21 -5.66 -9.97
N GLN A 507 8.15 -5.06 -9.42
CA GLN A 507 8.23 -3.91 -8.50
C GLN A 507 9.00 -4.24 -7.21
N ASN A 508 9.17 -5.52 -6.89
CA ASN A 508 9.76 -5.98 -5.64
C ASN A 508 11.28 -5.74 -5.55
N LEU A 509 11.98 -5.62 -6.69
CA LEU A 509 13.40 -5.31 -6.74
C LEU A 509 13.69 -3.82 -6.94
N LEU A 510 12.67 -3.04 -7.32
CA LEU A 510 12.77 -1.58 -7.35
C LEU A 510 12.89 -1.09 -5.91
N HIS A 511 13.94 -0.34 -5.64
CA HIS A 511 14.22 0.24 -4.33
C HIS A 511 13.89 1.73 -4.32
N TYR A 512 14.18 2.40 -5.42
CA TYR A 512 14.02 3.83 -5.54
C TYR A 512 13.57 4.22 -6.94
N GLN A 513 12.76 5.26 -7.06
CA GLN A 513 12.41 5.86 -8.34
C GLN A 513 12.22 7.35 -8.13
N THR A 514 12.77 8.18 -9.01
CA THR A 514 12.50 9.62 -9.03
C THR A 514 12.58 10.15 -10.46
N HIS A 515 11.93 11.29 -10.70
CA HIS A 515 12.05 12.02 -11.95
C HIS A 515 12.83 13.30 -11.72
N LEU A 516 13.85 13.53 -12.56
CA LEU A 516 14.70 14.71 -12.52
C LEU A 516 14.39 15.58 -13.74
N GLN A 517 14.31 16.89 -13.51
CA GLN A 517 14.15 17.90 -14.55
C GLN A 517 15.27 18.93 -14.42
N LYS A 518 15.72 19.47 -15.55
CA LYS A 518 16.78 20.46 -15.61
C LYS A 518 16.19 21.87 -15.64
N GLU A 519 16.43 22.64 -14.58
CA GLU A 519 16.05 24.05 -14.47
C GLU A 519 17.32 24.88 -14.30
N GLU A 520 17.48 25.96 -15.09
CA GLU A 520 18.66 26.83 -15.02
C GLU A 520 20.00 26.09 -15.08
N ASN A 521 20.05 25.00 -15.86
CA ASN A 521 21.20 24.10 -16.00
C ASN A 521 21.55 23.29 -14.74
N GLN A 522 20.66 23.21 -13.77
CA GLN A 522 20.75 22.37 -12.58
C GLN A 522 19.67 21.30 -12.60
N TRP A 523 20.03 20.08 -12.18
CA TRP A 523 19.06 19.00 -12.03
C TRP A 523 18.31 19.16 -10.72
N ILE A 524 16.99 19.21 -10.82
CA ILE A 524 16.07 19.25 -9.68
C ILE A 524 15.22 17.99 -9.69
N GLN A 525 14.92 17.47 -8.50
CA GLN A 525 13.92 16.42 -8.34
C GLN A 525 12.53 17.02 -8.51
N VAL A 526 11.71 16.41 -9.37
CA VAL A 526 10.32 16.83 -9.53
C VAL A 526 9.52 16.38 -8.31
N ALA A 527 8.87 17.34 -7.65
CA ALA A 527 8.07 17.08 -6.47
C ALA A 527 7.02 15.96 -6.73
N ASN A 528 6.80 15.10 -5.72
CA ASN A 528 5.89 13.95 -5.78
C ASN A 528 6.25 12.84 -6.78
N SER A 529 7.39 12.92 -7.48
CA SER A 529 7.87 11.85 -8.36
C SER A 529 8.74 10.81 -7.65
N THR A 530 9.28 11.17 -6.48
CA THR A 530 10.17 10.31 -5.69
C THR A 530 9.37 9.27 -4.92
N THR A 531 9.67 7.99 -5.17
CA THR A 531 9.13 6.84 -4.42
C THR A 531 10.28 5.99 -3.89
N ASN A 532 10.34 5.84 -2.58
CA ASN A 532 11.29 4.96 -1.91
C ASN A 532 10.60 3.67 -1.48
N HIS A 533 10.70 2.65 -2.32
CA HIS A 533 10.04 1.36 -2.13
C HIS A 533 10.60 0.58 -0.94
N VAL A 534 11.86 0.81 -0.55
CA VAL A 534 12.44 0.18 0.65
C VAL A 534 11.81 0.73 1.91
N VAL A 535 11.66 2.06 2.02
CA VAL A 535 10.98 2.70 3.15
C VAL A 535 9.54 2.24 3.24
N ILE A 536 8.82 2.19 2.12
CA ILE A 536 7.43 1.72 2.07
C ILE A 536 7.34 0.27 2.57
N ARG A 537 8.18 -0.64 2.07
CA ARG A 537 8.21 -2.04 2.51
C ARG A 537 8.54 -2.16 3.99
N TYR A 538 9.54 -1.40 4.48
CA TYR A 538 9.91 -1.38 5.89
C TYR A 538 8.76 -0.89 6.77
N GLN A 539 8.09 0.20 6.40
CA GLN A 539 6.93 0.71 7.13
C GLN A 539 5.78 -0.29 7.15
N GLN A 540 5.48 -0.93 6.02
CA GLN A 540 4.47 -1.98 5.94
C GLN A 540 4.81 -3.16 6.85
N GLN A 541 6.09 -3.57 6.89
CA GLN A 541 6.56 -4.62 7.79
C GLN A 541 6.42 -4.22 9.26
N GLN A 542 6.76 -2.98 9.64
CA GLN A 542 6.59 -2.48 11.01
C GLN A 542 5.13 -2.43 11.44
N VAL A 543 4.24 -1.96 10.56
CA VAL A 543 2.79 -1.96 10.80
C VAL A 543 2.29 -3.40 10.98
N ARG A 544 2.75 -4.32 10.12
CA ARG A 544 2.39 -5.74 10.22
C ARG A 544 2.85 -6.34 11.54
N LEU A 545 4.11 -6.15 11.93
CA LEU A 545 4.66 -6.63 13.21
C LEU A 545 3.92 -6.04 14.41
N THR A 546 3.55 -4.75 14.34
CA THR A 546 2.76 -4.08 15.38
C THR A 546 1.36 -4.70 15.49
N ASN A 547 0.71 -4.96 14.36
CA ASN A 547 -0.61 -5.60 14.33
C ASN A 547 -0.55 -7.04 14.85
N MET A 548 0.50 -7.80 14.49
CA MET A 548 0.74 -9.14 15.04
C MET A 548 0.88 -9.11 16.56
N GLN A 549 1.64 -8.15 17.10
CA GLN A 549 1.80 -7.97 18.54
C GLN A 549 0.47 -7.57 19.22
N LYS A 550 -0.33 -6.70 18.59
CA LYS A 550 -1.65 -6.30 19.06
C LYS A 550 -2.62 -7.48 19.11
N ASP A 551 -2.69 -8.24 18.01
CA ASP A 551 -3.55 -9.41 17.88
C ASP A 551 -3.19 -10.49 18.91
N TRP A 552 -1.89 -10.73 19.09
CA TRP A 552 -1.39 -11.63 20.12
C TRP A 552 -1.82 -11.20 21.53
N GLY A 553 -1.70 -9.91 21.85
CA GLY A 553 -2.14 -9.36 23.14
C GLY A 553 -3.66 -9.49 23.37
N MET A 554 -4.45 -9.29 22.31
CA MET A 554 -5.90 -9.49 22.33
C MET A 554 -6.26 -10.97 22.55
N LEU A 555 -5.60 -11.89 21.82
CA LEU A 555 -5.89 -13.32 21.86
C LEU A 555 -5.54 -13.98 23.19
N LYS A 556 -4.65 -13.38 23.99
CA LYS A 556 -4.39 -13.81 25.37
C LYS A 556 -5.60 -13.67 26.28
N GLN A 557 -6.44 -12.68 26.03
CA GLN A 557 -7.65 -12.41 26.79
C GLN A 557 -8.88 -13.05 26.15
N ALA A 558 -8.74 -13.54 24.92
CA ALA A 558 -9.82 -14.15 24.17
C ALA A 558 -10.17 -15.53 24.73
N ASN A 559 -11.47 -15.83 24.77
CA ASN A 559 -11.96 -17.18 25.03
C ASN A 559 -11.72 -18.10 23.81
N PHE A 560 -11.93 -19.39 23.99
CA PHE A 560 -11.70 -20.41 22.95
C PHE A 560 -12.42 -20.11 21.62
N TYR A 561 -13.71 -19.76 21.66
CA TYR A 561 -14.49 -19.47 20.46
C TYR A 561 -14.04 -18.17 19.76
N GLN A 562 -13.62 -17.16 20.53
CA GLN A 562 -13.02 -15.95 19.97
C GLN A 562 -11.70 -16.23 19.25
N LYS A 563 -10.91 -17.20 19.71
CA LYS A 563 -9.68 -17.65 19.04
C LYS A 563 -9.98 -18.41 17.74
N ILE A 564 -11.05 -19.20 17.69
CA ILE A 564 -11.52 -19.82 16.43
C ILE A 564 -11.95 -18.73 15.44
N ASN A 565 -12.78 -17.79 15.88
CA ASN A 565 -13.29 -16.69 15.05
C ASN A 565 -12.21 -15.72 14.55
N TYR A 566 -11.02 -15.74 15.17
CA TYR A 566 -9.88 -14.96 14.71
C TYR A 566 -9.39 -15.39 13.32
N LEU A 567 -9.40 -16.69 13.04
CA LEU A 567 -9.06 -17.26 11.73
C LEU A 567 -10.30 -17.45 10.85
N HIS A 568 -11.42 -17.84 11.46
CA HIS A 568 -12.64 -18.26 10.77
C HIS A 568 -13.81 -17.35 11.13
N LYS A 569 -13.80 -16.13 10.57
CA LYS A 569 -14.73 -15.04 10.95
C LYS A 569 -16.20 -15.35 10.66
N GLU A 570 -16.44 -16.34 9.82
CA GLU A 570 -17.74 -16.78 9.35
C GLU A 570 -18.47 -17.75 10.29
N PHE A 571 -17.83 -18.18 11.38
CA PHE A 571 -18.44 -19.01 12.42
C PHE A 571 -19.06 -18.14 13.54
N LEU A 572 -20.30 -18.47 13.91
CA LEU A 572 -21.10 -17.74 14.90
C LEU A 572 -21.34 -18.62 16.12
N PHE A 573 -20.60 -18.37 17.20
CA PHE A 573 -20.69 -19.10 18.47
C PHE A 573 -21.51 -18.37 19.53
N GLU A 574 -22.50 -17.56 19.11
CA GLU A 574 -23.30 -16.74 20.03
C GLU A 574 -24.27 -17.58 20.87
N ASP A 575 -24.86 -18.61 20.26
CA ASP A 575 -25.84 -19.49 20.88
C ASP A 575 -25.40 -20.96 20.79
N THR A 576 -25.79 -21.75 21.78
CA THR A 576 -25.57 -23.20 21.75
C THR A 576 -26.56 -23.89 20.79
N PRO A 577 -26.22 -25.08 20.22
CA PRO A 577 -27.17 -25.81 19.38
C PRO A 577 -28.51 -26.13 20.06
N MET A 578 -28.53 -26.24 21.38
CA MET A 578 -29.74 -26.48 22.17
C MET A 578 -30.65 -25.26 22.19
N GLU A 579 -30.09 -24.06 22.39
CA GLU A 579 -30.85 -22.80 22.35
C GLU A 579 -31.42 -22.55 20.96
N LEU A 580 -30.61 -22.79 19.92
CA LEU A 580 -31.04 -22.67 18.52
C LEU A 580 -32.12 -23.69 18.17
N ALA A 581 -32.03 -24.93 18.69
CA ALA A 581 -33.07 -25.94 18.52
C ALA A 581 -34.38 -25.53 19.22
N ALA A 582 -34.32 -25.02 20.45
CA ALA A 582 -35.50 -24.51 21.16
C ALA A 582 -36.14 -23.32 20.40
N ALA A 583 -35.32 -22.39 19.91
CA ALA A 583 -35.78 -21.29 19.07
C ALA A 583 -36.44 -21.81 17.77
N SER A 584 -35.90 -22.86 17.16
CA SER A 584 -36.48 -23.48 15.96
C SER A 584 -37.86 -24.08 16.21
N LEU A 585 -38.11 -24.68 17.38
CA LEU A 585 -39.44 -25.17 17.73
C LEU A 585 -40.46 -24.03 17.89
N ILE A 586 -40.05 -22.94 18.54
CA ILE A 586 -40.91 -21.79 18.78
C ILE A 586 -41.26 -21.08 17.47
N THR A 587 -40.29 -20.92 16.57
CA THR A 587 -40.50 -20.15 15.33
C THR A 587 -40.93 -21.01 14.14
N GLY A 588 -40.82 -22.33 14.24
CA GLY A 588 -41.05 -23.25 13.12
C GLY A 588 -40.02 -23.13 11.99
N LYS A 589 -38.85 -22.53 12.25
CA LYS A 589 -37.80 -22.29 11.23
C LYS A 589 -36.41 -22.64 11.77
N PRO A 590 -35.53 -23.21 10.93
CA PRO A 590 -34.17 -23.53 11.36
C PRO A 590 -33.29 -22.27 11.46
N TRP A 591 -32.44 -22.24 12.47
CA TRP A 591 -31.56 -21.10 12.80
C TRP A 591 -30.11 -21.35 12.42
N ALA A 592 -29.38 -20.33 11.97
CA ALA A 592 -27.96 -20.48 11.67
C ALA A 592 -27.14 -20.49 12.96
N GLY A 593 -26.14 -21.36 13.03
CA GLY A 593 -25.23 -21.40 14.17
C GLY A 593 -23.95 -22.16 13.87
N SER A 594 -23.00 -22.03 14.79
CA SER A 594 -21.73 -22.75 14.74
C SER A 594 -21.43 -23.39 16.09
N THR A 595 -20.78 -24.55 16.05
CA THR A 595 -20.41 -25.27 17.25
C THR A 595 -19.21 -26.17 17.02
N VAL A 596 -18.53 -26.55 18.09
CA VAL A 596 -17.47 -27.55 18.07
C VAL A 596 -18.06 -28.88 18.51
N VAL A 597 -17.86 -29.91 17.70
CA VAL A 597 -18.41 -31.25 17.93
C VAL A 597 -17.33 -32.30 17.87
N HIS A 598 -17.56 -33.39 18.59
CA HIS A 598 -16.84 -34.63 18.37
C HIS A 598 -17.77 -35.61 17.67
N VAL A 599 -17.39 -36.04 16.46
CA VAL A 599 -18.10 -37.00 15.63
C VAL A 599 -17.58 -38.39 15.96
N ASN A 600 -18.45 -39.24 16.47
CA ASN A 600 -18.10 -40.58 16.96
C ASN A 600 -18.76 -41.72 16.18
N ASN A 601 -19.57 -41.39 15.17
CA ASN A 601 -20.20 -42.37 14.29
C ASN A 601 -20.66 -41.72 12.98
N LEU A 602 -20.43 -42.40 11.86
CA LEU A 602 -20.85 -42.01 10.51
C LEU A 602 -21.86 -43.02 9.95
N GLN A 603 -22.99 -42.54 9.45
CA GLN A 603 -24.04 -43.34 8.83
C GLN A 603 -24.42 -42.76 7.45
N GLY A 604 -23.61 -43.08 6.44
CA GLY A 604 -23.83 -42.56 5.08
C GLY A 604 -23.56 -41.06 5.00
N LEU A 605 -24.60 -40.27 4.71
CA LEU A 605 -24.52 -38.79 4.67
C LEU A 605 -24.89 -38.14 6.02
N ASP A 606 -25.21 -38.94 7.03
CA ASP A 606 -25.51 -38.48 8.38
C ASP A 606 -24.36 -38.84 9.32
N ALA A 607 -24.15 -38.02 10.36
CA ALA A 607 -23.20 -38.27 11.43
C ALA A 607 -23.87 -38.05 12.79
N SER A 608 -23.34 -38.67 13.84
CA SER A 608 -23.75 -38.37 15.21
C SER A 608 -22.56 -37.92 16.05
N THR A 609 -22.87 -37.12 17.05
CA THR A 609 -21.88 -36.59 17.99
C THR A 609 -22.11 -37.15 19.38
N ASP A 610 -21.08 -37.14 20.22
CA ASP A 610 -21.18 -37.32 21.68
C ASP A 610 -20.81 -36.05 22.46
N TRP A 611 -20.13 -35.10 21.82
CA TRP A 611 -19.81 -33.79 22.39
C TRP A 611 -20.39 -32.64 21.55
N PRO A 612 -20.88 -31.53 22.17
CA PRO A 612 -21.02 -31.30 23.63
C PRO A 612 -22.10 -32.18 24.29
N TYR A 613 -22.96 -32.77 23.48
CA TYR A 613 -23.97 -33.78 23.82
C TYR A 613 -24.40 -34.45 22.51
N PRO A 614 -25.28 -35.48 22.56
CA PRO A 614 -25.76 -36.14 21.35
C PRO A 614 -26.54 -35.22 20.41
N ILE A 615 -26.00 -34.99 19.22
CA ILE A 615 -26.60 -34.20 18.13
C ILE A 615 -26.66 -35.07 16.88
N LYS A 616 -27.72 -34.94 16.08
CA LYS A 616 -27.76 -35.51 14.73
C LYS A 616 -27.21 -34.49 13.73
N LEU A 617 -26.23 -34.87 12.93
CA LEU A 617 -25.69 -34.04 11.85
C LEU A 617 -26.16 -34.60 10.51
N GLU A 618 -26.80 -33.76 9.71
CA GLU A 618 -27.00 -34.03 8.28
C GLU A 618 -25.77 -33.45 7.57
N SER A 619 -24.74 -34.28 7.42
CA SER A 619 -23.40 -33.88 6.98
C SER A 619 -23.37 -33.45 5.53
N GLY A 620 -24.23 -34.04 4.67
CA GLY A 620 -24.25 -33.73 3.24
C GLY A 620 -22.92 -34.01 2.51
N GLY A 621 -22.02 -34.77 3.14
CA GLY A 621 -20.67 -35.07 2.65
C GLY A 621 -19.57 -34.11 3.15
N HIS A 622 -19.87 -33.18 4.05
CA HIS A 622 -18.88 -32.25 4.63
C HIS A 622 -18.00 -32.88 5.73
N ILE A 623 -18.41 -34.02 6.27
CA ILE A 623 -17.72 -34.80 7.30
C ILE A 623 -17.56 -36.21 6.76
N ASP A 624 -16.31 -36.67 6.65
CA ASP A 624 -15.93 -37.94 6.02
C ASP A 624 -15.21 -38.91 6.98
N SER A 625 -14.87 -38.45 8.18
CA SER A 625 -14.15 -39.21 9.20
C SER A 625 -14.67 -38.89 10.61
N GLU A 626 -14.39 -39.79 11.56
CA GLU A 626 -14.62 -39.55 12.98
C GLU A 626 -13.52 -38.62 13.53
N GLY A 627 -13.86 -37.78 14.50
CA GLY A 627 -12.92 -36.81 15.07
C GLY A 627 -13.56 -35.50 15.50
N TRP A 628 -12.72 -34.52 15.79
CA TRP A 628 -13.14 -33.19 16.22
C TRP A 628 -13.35 -32.27 15.03
N TYR A 629 -14.47 -31.54 15.04
CA TYR A 629 -14.83 -30.62 13.97
C TYR A 629 -15.37 -29.31 14.52
N ILE A 630 -15.01 -28.21 13.84
CA ILE A 630 -15.76 -26.96 13.92
C ILE A 630 -16.78 -26.99 12.79
N ILE A 631 -18.07 -26.93 13.13
CA ILE A 631 -19.15 -27.02 12.16
C ILE A 631 -20.00 -25.75 12.15
N LYS A 632 -20.52 -25.44 10.97
CA LYS A 632 -21.51 -24.38 10.73
C LYS A 632 -22.66 -24.96 9.94
N GLY A 633 -23.87 -24.59 10.33
CA GLY A 633 -25.06 -25.12 9.70
C GLY A 633 -26.35 -24.48 10.17
N ARG A 634 -27.45 -25.07 9.74
CA ARG A 634 -28.79 -24.70 10.16
C ARG A 634 -29.29 -25.69 11.20
N VAL A 635 -29.57 -25.21 12.40
CA VAL A 635 -30.06 -25.98 13.53
C VAL A 635 -31.58 -26.02 13.51
N SER A 636 -32.12 -27.22 13.54
CA SER A 636 -33.53 -27.54 13.75
C SER A 636 -33.68 -28.47 14.94
N ALA A 637 -34.90 -28.84 15.29
CA ALA A 637 -35.19 -29.70 16.42
C ALA A 637 -36.10 -30.86 16.01
N GLU A 638 -35.79 -32.04 16.52
CA GLU A 638 -36.71 -33.18 16.51
C GLU A 638 -37.63 -33.10 17.73
N GLU A 639 -38.94 -33.09 17.51
CA GLU A 639 -39.93 -33.05 18.59
C GLU A 639 -40.04 -34.45 19.23
N LEU A 640 -39.46 -34.62 20.41
CA LEU A 640 -39.47 -35.89 21.12
C LEU A 640 -40.70 -35.96 22.02
N ALA A 641 -41.62 -36.87 21.71
CA ALA A 641 -42.89 -37.07 22.44
C ALA A 641 -42.75 -37.33 23.96
N ASN A 642 -41.54 -37.70 24.46
CA ASN A 642 -41.29 -38.06 25.85
C ASN A 642 -40.00 -37.47 26.45
N SER A 643 -39.37 -36.47 25.83
CA SER A 643 -38.15 -35.81 26.36
C SER A 643 -38.45 -34.38 26.79
N LEU A 644 -37.86 -33.94 27.91
CA LEU A 644 -37.93 -32.55 28.37
C LEU A 644 -37.08 -31.58 27.53
N LEU A 645 -36.15 -32.10 26.70
CA LEU A 645 -35.25 -31.31 25.88
C LEU A 645 -35.38 -31.69 24.40
N PRO A 646 -35.39 -30.70 23.47
CA PRO A 646 -35.34 -30.96 22.04
C PRO A 646 -34.03 -31.61 21.65
N LYS A 647 -34.06 -32.51 20.67
CA LYS A 647 -32.83 -33.06 20.09
C LYS A 647 -32.41 -32.20 18.89
N PRO A 648 -31.25 -31.52 18.94
CA PRO A 648 -30.83 -30.70 17.82
C PRO A 648 -30.48 -31.56 16.60
N ILE A 649 -30.91 -31.11 15.43
CA ILE A 649 -30.49 -31.62 14.12
C ILE A 649 -29.80 -30.46 13.40
N ILE A 650 -28.54 -30.65 13.01
CA ILE A 650 -27.77 -29.62 12.30
C ILE A 650 -27.60 -30.06 10.84
N SER A 651 -28.18 -29.31 9.92
CA SER A 651 -27.87 -29.41 8.49
C SER A 651 -26.57 -28.66 8.23
N VAL A 652 -25.47 -29.41 8.10
CA VAL A 652 -24.11 -28.88 8.00
C VAL A 652 -23.94 -28.22 6.63
N THR A 653 -23.47 -26.97 6.64
CA THR A 653 -23.12 -26.23 5.42
C THR A 653 -21.62 -26.12 5.23
N GLU A 654 -20.86 -26.25 6.32
CA GLU A 654 -19.41 -26.13 6.34
C GLU A 654 -18.87 -26.86 7.58
N ALA A 655 -17.74 -27.56 7.41
CA ALA A 655 -17.05 -28.28 8.48
C ALA A 655 -15.54 -28.16 8.29
N ILE A 656 -14.83 -27.90 9.40
CA ILE A 656 -13.37 -27.86 9.45
C ILE A 656 -12.94 -28.94 10.43
N ALA A 657 -12.18 -29.92 9.92
CA ALA A 657 -11.56 -30.95 10.76
C ALA A 657 -10.47 -30.33 11.62
N CYS A 658 -10.44 -30.69 12.90
CA CYS A 658 -9.43 -30.23 13.83
C CYS A 658 -8.22 -31.19 13.82
N GLU A 659 -7.02 -30.62 13.97
CA GLU A 659 -5.76 -31.39 13.98
C GLU A 659 -5.48 -31.99 15.36
N GLU A 660 -5.89 -31.31 16.44
CA GLU A 660 -5.76 -31.80 17.82
C GLU A 660 -7.14 -32.11 18.43
N ASP A 661 -7.11 -32.95 19.46
CA ASP A 661 -8.30 -33.24 20.27
C ASP A 661 -8.91 -31.95 20.83
N GLN A 662 -10.24 -31.87 20.80
CA GLN A 662 -11.01 -30.69 21.24
C GLN A 662 -10.66 -29.41 20.47
N CYS A 663 -10.05 -29.54 19.29
CA CYS A 663 -9.53 -28.42 18.51
C CYS A 663 -8.54 -27.56 19.32
N ASN A 664 -7.68 -28.23 20.10
CA ASN A 664 -6.75 -27.57 21.01
C ASN A 664 -5.65 -26.76 20.30
N GLU A 665 -5.45 -26.95 18.99
CA GLU A 665 -4.55 -26.14 18.17
C GLU A 665 -4.89 -24.63 18.23
N TYR A 666 -6.17 -24.28 18.42
CA TYR A 666 -6.62 -22.90 18.58
C TYR A 666 -6.24 -22.28 19.94
N ASN A 667 -5.70 -23.06 20.88
CA ASN A 667 -5.10 -22.50 22.09
C ASN A 667 -3.66 -22.00 21.88
N ASN A 668 -2.99 -22.39 20.79
CA ASN A 668 -1.66 -21.90 20.45
C ASN A 668 -1.75 -20.52 19.76
N ILE A 669 -1.81 -19.46 20.58
CA ILE A 669 -1.95 -18.07 20.13
C ILE A 669 -0.85 -17.67 19.13
N ILE A 670 0.39 -18.15 19.33
CA ILE A 670 1.50 -17.84 18.43
C ILE A 670 1.19 -18.38 17.04
N ASN A 671 0.79 -19.66 16.94
CA ASN A 671 0.44 -20.27 15.66
C ASN A 671 -0.74 -19.57 14.98
N LEU A 672 -1.76 -19.15 15.74
CA LEU A 672 -2.89 -18.39 15.18
C LEU A 672 -2.44 -17.09 14.50
N VAL A 673 -1.59 -16.30 15.18
CA VAL A 673 -1.08 -15.04 14.62
C VAL A 673 -0.18 -15.31 13.41
N ARG A 674 0.69 -16.32 13.49
CA ARG A 674 1.55 -16.73 12.35
C ARG A 674 0.72 -17.09 11.12
N GLN A 675 -0.35 -17.87 11.32
CA GLN A 675 -1.22 -18.32 10.24
C GLN A 675 -1.96 -17.16 9.58
N LYS A 676 -2.54 -16.22 10.36
CA LYS A 676 -3.26 -15.07 9.80
C LYS A 676 -2.38 -14.18 8.93
N TYR A 677 -1.12 -13.98 9.32
CA TYR A 677 -0.19 -13.09 8.63
C TYR A 677 0.74 -13.80 7.64
N ASN A 678 0.66 -15.14 7.55
CA ASN A 678 1.57 -15.99 6.78
C ASN A 678 3.06 -15.78 7.16
N GLU A 679 3.34 -15.71 8.46
CA GLU A 679 4.66 -15.39 9.01
C GLU A 679 5.13 -16.47 9.98
N LEU A 680 5.68 -17.56 9.44
CA LEU A 680 5.99 -18.78 10.20
C LEU A 680 7.05 -18.58 11.30
N GLU A 681 7.96 -17.63 11.12
CA GLU A 681 9.10 -17.41 12.04
C GLU A 681 8.81 -16.38 13.13
N TRP A 682 7.69 -15.64 13.03
CA TRP A 682 7.41 -14.57 13.98
C TRP A 682 7.23 -15.09 15.41
N SER A 683 7.74 -14.36 16.41
CA SER A 683 7.48 -14.62 17.82
C SER A 683 7.13 -13.31 18.54
N PRO A 684 6.22 -13.33 19.54
CA PRO A 684 5.91 -12.15 20.32
C PRO A 684 7.15 -11.68 21.08
N LYS A 685 7.24 -10.36 21.31
CA LYS A 685 8.26 -9.79 22.21
C LYS A 685 7.87 -10.04 23.67
N GLU A 686 7.94 -11.28 24.10
CA GLU A 686 7.89 -11.64 25.51
C GLU A 686 9.32 -11.91 25.98
N ASN A 687 9.88 -11.04 26.80
CA ASN A 687 11.24 -11.12 27.37
C ASN A 687 12.39 -10.62 26.47
N GLN A 688 12.33 -9.35 26.07
CA GLN A 688 13.56 -8.56 25.82
C GLN A 688 13.63 -7.42 26.84
#